data_AF-A0A073CFG2-F1
#
_entry.id   AF-A0A073CFG2-F1
#
_cell.length_a   1.000
_cell.length_b   1.000
_cell.length_c   1.000
_cell.angle_alpha   90.00
_cell.angle_beta   90.00
_cell.angle_gamma   90.00
#
_symmetry.space_group_name_H-M   'P 1'
#
loop_
_entity.id
_entity.type
_entity.pdbx_description
1 polymer ?
#
loop_
_entity_poly.entity_id
_entity_poly.type
_entity_poly.pdbx_seq_one_letter_code
_entity_poly.pdbx_strand_id
1 'polypeptide(L)'
;MKSSLGIQLGRVFEIGFNLGILTYFKQRQFKQSYQDIYVTPLSQIYLYKISEKLANENHYFDGSDRKTILNWVKLFLQKGWTSGVTFIREYREATAWKYDREIEIVYFQCDFYNDNCFNLIEKTESDAYREVLETQGFNNVDIIHYKRTGEFLRADTLLLTRYRDQYRILVVDLSTFTTSAIYAIQDIKNIDTLKNLLKKELNYIRSKSQFCGLEIDLGEKNNYQVFSQKLYQYFSAFSTKDKEGVKVIQSCSYAWSFYDFLLQSRHLKSSDIVKFNCFGYSDRLINGISLNLESSLKILKTCYDIYRGKVEVNIKENREKVLNVIKSNGSKSFKNAGDFVRKIIEAQPNQITSIAHQEVLKVGESDFFNTADNIPETLQRSLNLTQPNLSLRDAHAELIQRSLSDPKIPYLFLTGNPGIGKTTAIANYILHHLEVGTLLFYVSPRIQVNRDIIEKFCDPVTHQLKDHIICLNTNAMILNDQKGGCAVESYYNLFSEDVQIGKVKFLNASLERDYQYKSSQRFGRNSEEILEVKPQNQAGVLASLSEAIHTCFIHPDQFPNNIIATASIQALKETRSGNTLKHLKRIFSSVYNSSTRRVIPEKVKLLSQRLKNIFIMIDEITGSSEGVAFLHGIKIFIEEYDLLNPDYGFNIKVITADASLTLKDVVESHLSDQNVQADKIFVRQVSSTQQQCLWVDQFKFLNQYPATLINANSYPASQLTIDYQVLIHSVNDQENNEDNSTLINQMIDIIKSDILQRLNQNQGQIIVYIQNKDKLKKLIDLIAKQLPKFEVKEDYLEIHASLSEYEITNIQKYKDSVNVIFMTASASRGLSFPNTRYILVEIPGFQIEQNLMEIIQVIYRGRGGSLDQGEKFIKFYLSDKAIYFTPKVDQDNHPLSPAQSQELAKISLQESCLSALNILIILKASIMTRIVGSGQIGFQSYVMIPIGGKSIKQGGDSFLGSMVTLYQEVQKESKKRRQDQRLKEISQRLLNLLSAQKIEIYRPPVTSKNQQEVSYLSLGWEILSKLEKSLDQFLDLPPLEKTYVRGSLLIIPLSEKTVREINYIDLSRIFALENSDFLQQLWGLAKENYPKQIKTLVASALELVYSLGEVKERSQQVIQTSKSCDRYYAFPIQTFLTFPELEEYFLSNLQLPPSFQDILRRLVYALASADNILPADGNYKNLPYVVFNTNSMDKLGKNLFNENQLFHSKEMNILNLILSQSD
;
A
#
# COMPACT_ATOMS: atom_id res chain seq x y z
N MET A 1 36.25 -15.18 26.49
CA MET A 1 36.63 -15.49 25.10
C MET A 1 35.42 -15.26 24.21
N LYS A 2 35.57 -14.58 23.07
CA LYS A 2 34.47 -14.22 22.15
C LYS A 2 34.07 -15.45 21.33
N SER A 3 32.79 -15.86 21.36
CA SER A 3 32.24 -16.80 20.37
C SER A 3 32.16 -16.07 19.02
N SER A 4 32.93 -16.51 18.04
CA SER A 4 32.95 -15.98 16.65
C SER A 4 31.86 -16.59 15.77
N LEU A 5 31.11 -17.56 16.32
CA LEU A 5 30.12 -18.39 15.64
C LEU A 5 29.08 -17.60 14.83
N GLY A 6 28.65 -16.44 15.34
CA GLY A 6 27.70 -15.59 14.62
C GLY A 6 28.24 -15.07 13.27
N ILE A 7 29.48 -14.56 13.26
CA ILE A 7 30.13 -14.06 12.03
C ILE A 7 30.30 -15.22 11.03
N GLN A 8 30.71 -16.38 11.53
CA GLN A 8 30.91 -17.58 10.72
C GLN A 8 29.62 -18.09 10.09
N LEU A 9 28.50 -18.11 10.84
CA LEU A 9 27.17 -18.43 10.28
C LEU A 9 26.73 -17.39 9.23
N GLY A 10 27.14 -16.14 9.36
CA GLY A 10 26.99 -15.12 8.31
C GLY A 10 27.61 -15.55 6.97
N ARG A 11 28.83 -16.06 6.99
CA ARG A 11 29.50 -16.59 5.79
C ARG A 11 28.79 -17.82 5.20
N VAL A 12 28.22 -18.68 6.05
CA VAL A 12 27.40 -19.82 5.57
C VAL A 12 26.18 -19.32 4.78
N PHE A 13 25.53 -18.24 5.24
CA PHE A 13 24.42 -17.62 4.51
C PHE A 13 24.86 -17.02 3.17
N GLU A 14 26.02 -16.37 3.12
CA GLU A 14 26.61 -15.84 1.87
C GLU A 14 26.91 -16.94 0.85
N ILE A 15 27.55 -18.03 1.25
CA ILE A 15 27.77 -19.21 0.39
C ILE A 15 26.43 -19.70 -0.17
N GLY A 16 25.41 -19.84 0.70
CA GLY A 16 24.07 -20.23 0.29
C GLY A 16 23.48 -19.26 -0.74
N PHE A 17 23.54 -17.96 -0.49
CA PHE A 17 22.99 -16.93 -1.36
C PHE A 17 23.58 -16.98 -2.77
N ASN A 18 24.91 -17.00 -2.87
CA ASN A 18 25.61 -17.08 -4.16
C ASN A 18 25.35 -18.42 -4.88
N LEU A 19 25.26 -19.53 -4.13
CA LEU A 19 24.88 -20.84 -4.67
C LEU A 19 23.46 -20.80 -5.28
N GLY A 20 22.53 -20.09 -4.65
CA GLY A 20 21.17 -19.90 -5.17
C GLY A 20 21.14 -19.11 -6.48
N ILE A 21 21.97 -18.06 -6.61
CA ILE A 21 22.10 -17.29 -7.85
C ILE A 21 22.62 -18.20 -8.98
N LEU A 22 23.68 -18.97 -8.73
CA LEU A 22 24.25 -19.91 -9.70
C LEU A 22 23.25 -21.00 -10.11
N THR A 23 22.47 -21.54 -9.16
CA THR A 23 21.39 -22.48 -9.47
C THR A 23 20.40 -21.85 -10.46
N TYR A 24 19.99 -20.60 -10.25
CA TYR A 24 19.06 -19.91 -11.16
C TYR A 24 19.67 -19.68 -12.55
N PHE A 25 20.94 -19.28 -12.63
CA PHE A 25 21.64 -19.12 -13.92
C PHE A 25 21.69 -20.42 -14.71
N LYS A 26 22.04 -21.54 -14.06
CA LYS A 26 22.06 -22.87 -14.67
C LYS A 26 20.67 -23.29 -15.18
N GLN A 27 19.62 -23.02 -14.40
CA GLN A 27 18.24 -23.34 -14.78
C GLN A 27 17.73 -22.53 -15.98
N ARG A 28 18.16 -21.27 -16.12
CA ARG A 28 17.73 -20.38 -17.21
C ARG A 28 18.59 -20.43 -18.47
N GLN A 29 19.78 -21.04 -18.38
CA GLN A 29 20.72 -21.17 -19.50
C GLN A 29 21.08 -19.81 -20.12
N PHE A 30 21.37 -18.81 -19.28
CA PHE A 30 21.86 -17.51 -19.76
C PHE A 30 23.20 -17.68 -20.49
N LYS A 31 23.49 -16.78 -21.43
CA LYS A 31 24.82 -16.71 -22.02
C LYS A 31 25.79 -16.25 -20.93
N GLN A 32 26.83 -17.01 -20.65
CA GLN A 32 27.76 -16.77 -19.55
C GLN A 32 29.21 -17.07 -19.96
N SER A 33 30.17 -16.32 -19.40
CA SER A 33 31.60 -16.43 -19.71
C SER A 33 32.40 -17.22 -18.66
N TYR A 34 31.87 -17.40 -17.44
CA TYR A 34 32.62 -17.94 -16.29
C TYR A 34 32.88 -19.46 -16.28
N GLN A 35 32.45 -20.21 -17.31
CA GLN A 35 32.68 -21.67 -17.41
C GLN A 35 32.37 -22.43 -16.09
N ASP A 36 33.29 -23.28 -15.61
CA ASP A 36 33.15 -24.13 -14.41
C ASP A 36 33.84 -23.58 -13.15
N ILE A 37 34.34 -22.32 -13.17
CA ILE A 37 35.18 -21.76 -12.09
C ILE A 37 34.51 -21.79 -10.71
N TYR A 38 33.18 -21.74 -10.66
CA TYR A 38 32.41 -21.82 -9.42
C TYR A 38 32.01 -23.26 -9.06
N VAL A 39 31.86 -24.14 -10.05
CA VAL A 39 31.46 -25.55 -9.83
C VAL A 39 32.60 -26.33 -9.18
N THR A 40 33.83 -26.11 -9.64
CA THR A 40 35.03 -26.79 -9.11
C THR A 40 35.21 -26.61 -7.59
N PRO A 41 35.23 -25.40 -7.01
CA PRO A 41 35.36 -25.25 -5.56
C PRO A 41 34.15 -25.82 -4.80
N LEU A 42 32.92 -25.61 -5.29
CA LEU A 42 31.71 -26.13 -4.65
C LEU A 42 31.71 -27.68 -4.53
N SER A 43 32.34 -28.38 -5.47
CA SER A 43 32.45 -29.85 -5.43
C SER A 43 33.33 -30.38 -4.28
N GLN A 44 34.16 -29.53 -3.68
CA GLN A 44 35.10 -29.90 -2.62
C GLN A 44 34.58 -29.57 -1.22
N ILE A 45 33.50 -28.79 -1.13
CA ILE A 45 32.96 -28.26 0.13
C ILE A 45 31.81 -29.16 0.60
N TYR A 46 31.89 -29.62 1.85
CA TYR A 46 30.87 -30.47 2.48
C TYR A 46 30.35 -29.82 3.75
N LEU A 47 29.04 -29.92 3.98
CA LEU A 47 28.36 -29.30 5.12
C LEU A 47 28.90 -29.80 6.47
N TYR A 48 29.18 -31.10 6.60
CA TYR A 48 29.71 -31.65 7.84
C TYR A 48 31.10 -31.09 8.19
N LYS A 49 31.95 -30.84 7.18
CA LYS A 49 33.28 -30.21 7.37
C LYS A 49 33.14 -28.77 7.85
N ILE A 50 32.19 -28.02 7.28
CA ILE A 50 31.86 -26.67 7.77
C ILE A 50 31.44 -26.74 9.23
N SER A 51 30.45 -27.59 9.56
CA SER A 51 29.94 -27.71 10.93
C SER A 51 31.02 -28.11 11.95
N GLU A 52 31.89 -29.05 11.59
CA GLU A 52 32.99 -29.49 12.45
C GLU A 52 34.02 -28.39 12.68
N LYS A 53 34.39 -27.67 11.61
CA LYS A 53 35.31 -26.51 11.66
C LYS A 53 34.78 -25.43 12.61
N LEU A 54 33.50 -25.07 12.47
CA LEU A 54 32.83 -24.07 13.32
C LEU A 54 32.79 -24.52 14.79
N ALA A 55 32.49 -25.79 15.06
CA ALA A 55 32.44 -26.33 16.42
C ALA A 55 33.83 -26.32 17.09
N ASN A 56 34.87 -26.74 16.36
CA ASN A 56 36.24 -26.80 16.88
C ASN A 56 36.81 -25.41 17.16
N GLU A 57 36.63 -24.45 16.25
CA GLU A 57 37.16 -23.08 16.40
C GLU A 57 36.49 -22.28 17.52
N ASN A 58 35.25 -22.62 17.88
CA ASN A 58 34.54 -21.99 19.00
C ASN A 58 34.53 -22.84 20.28
N HIS A 59 35.33 -23.91 20.33
CA HIS A 59 35.51 -24.77 21.51
C HIS A 59 34.22 -25.48 22.01
N TYR A 60 33.30 -25.83 21.09
CA TYR A 60 32.10 -26.62 21.42
C TYR A 60 32.39 -28.12 21.25
N PHE A 61 32.71 -28.78 22.37
CA PHE A 61 33.09 -30.19 22.41
C PHE A 61 31.95 -31.13 22.81
N ASP A 62 30.87 -30.61 23.38
CA ASP A 62 29.70 -31.42 23.73
C ASP A 62 28.92 -31.89 22.49
N GLY A 63 28.38 -33.12 22.57
CA GLY A 63 27.61 -33.72 21.47
C GLY A 63 26.31 -32.97 21.15
N SER A 64 25.65 -32.41 22.16
CA SER A 64 24.41 -31.63 21.99
C SER A 64 24.69 -30.28 21.31
N ASP A 65 25.76 -29.60 21.73
CA ASP A 65 26.19 -28.33 21.14
C ASP A 65 26.58 -28.50 19.66
N ARG A 66 27.34 -29.56 19.34
CA ARG A 66 27.72 -29.89 17.95
C ARG A 66 26.51 -30.15 17.06
N LYS A 67 25.49 -30.86 17.58
CA LYS A 67 24.23 -31.10 16.86
C LYS A 67 23.47 -29.80 16.63
N THR A 68 23.48 -28.90 17.61
CA THR A 68 22.82 -27.59 17.50
C THR A 68 23.53 -26.71 16.47
N ILE A 69 24.85 -26.68 16.45
CA ILE A 69 25.65 -25.97 15.42
C ILE A 69 25.31 -26.50 14.03
N LEU A 70 25.24 -27.82 13.84
CA LEU A 70 24.88 -28.42 12.56
C LEU A 70 23.49 -27.96 12.09
N ASN A 71 22.50 -27.91 12.99
CA ASN A 71 21.16 -27.43 12.65
C ASN A 71 21.17 -25.96 12.21
N TRP A 72 21.98 -25.11 12.86
CA TRP A 72 22.17 -23.72 12.46
C TRP A 72 22.85 -23.58 11.09
N VAL A 73 23.90 -24.38 10.82
CA VAL A 73 24.58 -24.40 9.52
C VAL A 73 23.60 -24.81 8.41
N LYS A 74 22.78 -25.86 8.63
CA LYS A 74 21.72 -26.27 7.70
C LYS A 74 20.72 -25.15 7.42
N LEU A 75 20.24 -24.48 8.47
CA LEU A 75 19.27 -23.39 8.34
C LEU A 75 19.82 -22.20 7.55
N PHE A 76 21.04 -21.73 7.87
CA PHE A 76 21.64 -20.58 7.22
C PHE A 76 21.96 -20.84 5.76
N LEU A 77 22.50 -22.02 5.43
CA LEU A 77 22.78 -22.39 4.05
C LEU A 77 21.49 -22.47 3.23
N GLN A 78 20.47 -23.15 3.76
CA GLN A 78 19.16 -23.27 3.11
C GLN A 78 18.49 -21.90 2.92
N LYS A 79 18.50 -21.06 3.96
CA LYS A 79 17.92 -19.71 3.91
C LYS A 79 18.66 -18.83 2.92
N GLY A 80 19.99 -18.89 2.89
CA GLY A 80 20.83 -18.23 1.90
C GLY A 80 20.44 -18.66 0.49
N TRP A 81 20.45 -19.96 0.21
CA TRP A 81 20.11 -20.51 -1.11
C TRP A 81 18.72 -20.11 -1.59
N THR A 82 17.71 -20.23 -0.73
CA THR A 82 16.33 -19.84 -1.07
C THR A 82 16.23 -18.33 -1.34
N SER A 83 16.95 -17.52 -0.55
CA SER A 83 17.02 -16.07 -0.73
C SER A 83 17.69 -15.70 -2.05
N GLY A 84 18.81 -16.34 -2.41
CA GLY A 84 19.55 -16.09 -3.64
C GLY A 84 18.75 -16.42 -4.90
N VAL A 85 18.16 -17.63 -4.98
CA VAL A 85 17.30 -18.05 -6.11
C VAL A 85 16.11 -17.10 -6.30
N THR A 86 15.49 -16.71 -5.18
CA THR A 86 14.32 -15.85 -5.18
C THR A 86 14.69 -14.42 -5.58
N PHE A 87 15.74 -13.86 -4.97
CA PHE A 87 16.19 -12.49 -5.23
C PHE A 87 16.55 -12.27 -6.70
N ILE A 88 17.34 -13.16 -7.31
CA ILE A 88 17.73 -13.00 -8.71
C ILE A 88 16.56 -13.20 -9.67
N ARG A 89 15.58 -14.05 -9.30
CA ARG A 89 14.33 -14.20 -10.04
C ARG A 89 13.50 -12.92 -9.99
N GLU A 90 13.33 -12.34 -8.80
CA GLU A 90 12.62 -11.06 -8.62
C GLU A 90 13.33 -9.95 -9.41
N TYR A 91 14.66 -9.87 -9.36
CA TYR A 91 15.47 -8.93 -10.14
C TYR A 91 15.24 -9.09 -11.64
N ARG A 92 15.34 -10.32 -12.16
CA ARG A 92 15.09 -10.62 -13.58
C ARG A 92 13.69 -10.19 -14.00
N GLU A 93 12.67 -10.51 -13.22
CA GLU A 93 11.28 -10.12 -13.49
C GLU A 93 11.07 -8.60 -13.51
N ALA A 94 11.82 -7.86 -12.67
CA ALA A 94 11.73 -6.40 -12.61
C ALA A 94 12.42 -5.68 -13.79
N THR A 95 13.40 -6.32 -14.46
CA THR A 95 14.12 -5.69 -15.60
C THR A 95 13.25 -5.42 -16.84
N ALA A 96 12.09 -6.07 -16.95
CA ALA A 96 11.23 -6.12 -18.14
C ALA A 96 11.88 -6.64 -19.43
N TRP A 97 13.08 -7.25 -19.35
CA TRP A 97 13.73 -7.91 -20.48
C TRP A 97 13.00 -9.20 -20.86
N LYS A 98 12.55 -9.31 -22.12
CA LYS A 98 11.58 -10.33 -22.55
C LYS A 98 12.19 -11.72 -22.81
N TYR A 99 13.41 -11.78 -23.33
CA TYR A 99 14.01 -13.01 -23.86
C TYR A 99 15.27 -13.41 -23.10
N ASP A 100 15.20 -14.50 -22.33
CA ASP A 100 16.34 -15.00 -21.53
C ASP A 100 17.59 -15.27 -22.38
N ARG A 101 17.41 -15.75 -23.61
CA ARG A 101 18.52 -16.05 -24.54
C ARG A 101 19.29 -14.81 -25.01
N GLU A 102 18.68 -13.63 -24.93
CA GLU A 102 19.32 -12.36 -25.28
C GLU A 102 20.02 -11.72 -24.06
N ILE A 103 19.86 -12.29 -22.86
CA ILE A 103 20.53 -11.83 -21.65
C ILE A 103 21.89 -12.52 -21.56
N GLU A 104 22.93 -11.70 -21.44
CA GLU A 104 24.31 -12.14 -21.24
C GLU A 104 24.81 -11.72 -19.87
N ILE A 105 25.34 -12.68 -19.12
CA ILE A 105 26.15 -12.46 -17.92
C ILE A 105 27.57 -12.20 -18.41
N VAL A 106 27.95 -10.92 -18.46
CA VAL A 106 29.27 -10.47 -18.92
C VAL A 106 30.31 -10.72 -17.83
N TYR A 107 29.92 -10.45 -16.57
CA TYR A 107 30.76 -10.65 -15.41
C TYR A 107 29.89 -11.05 -14.21
N PHE A 108 30.31 -12.06 -13.47
CA PHE A 108 29.76 -12.43 -12.17
C PHE A 108 30.92 -12.70 -11.22
N GLN A 109 30.85 -12.18 -10.00
CA GLN A 109 31.83 -12.37 -8.94
C GLN A 109 31.15 -12.80 -7.66
N CYS A 110 31.65 -13.90 -7.11
CA CYS A 110 31.46 -14.37 -5.73
C CYS A 110 32.71 -15.17 -5.30
N ASP A 111 32.87 -15.42 -4.00
CA ASP A 111 34.04 -16.14 -3.47
C ASP A 111 33.66 -17.44 -2.73
N PHE A 112 34.35 -18.53 -3.06
CA PHE A 112 34.23 -19.84 -2.41
C PHE A 112 35.57 -20.37 -1.89
N TYR A 113 36.57 -19.50 -1.72
CA TYR A 113 37.92 -19.85 -1.25
C TYR A 113 38.24 -19.20 0.12
N ASN A 114 39.37 -19.59 0.72
CA ASN A 114 39.94 -18.98 1.93
C ASN A 114 38.95 -18.82 3.10
N ASP A 115 39.06 -17.72 3.84
CA ASP A 115 38.24 -17.36 4.99
C ASP A 115 36.74 -17.35 4.69
N ASN A 116 36.35 -17.04 3.45
CA ASN A 116 34.95 -17.05 3.01
C ASN A 116 34.37 -18.47 2.98
N CYS A 117 35.22 -19.48 2.79
CA CYS A 117 34.87 -20.89 2.94
C CYS A 117 35.68 -21.61 4.04
N PHE A 118 35.95 -20.92 5.15
CA PHE A 118 36.56 -21.48 6.36
C PHE A 118 37.91 -22.19 6.15
N ASN A 119 38.67 -21.75 5.15
CA ASN A 119 39.96 -22.32 4.73
C ASN A 119 39.89 -23.82 4.40
N LEU A 120 38.75 -24.29 3.90
CA LEU A 120 38.57 -25.68 3.44
C LEU A 120 39.22 -25.95 2.07
N ILE A 121 39.49 -24.89 1.30
CA ILE A 121 40.21 -24.94 0.02
C ILE A 121 41.36 -23.93 0.10
N GLU A 122 42.60 -24.42 -0.02
CA GLU A 122 43.80 -23.59 0.03
C GLU A 122 44.08 -22.97 -1.36
N LYS A 123 43.86 -21.65 -1.49
CA LYS A 123 44.20 -20.88 -2.69
C LYS A 123 44.30 -19.41 -2.32
N THR A 124 45.40 -18.71 -2.63
CA THR A 124 45.51 -17.30 -2.21
C THR A 124 44.37 -16.44 -2.77
N GLU A 125 43.89 -15.49 -1.97
CA GLU A 125 42.79 -14.58 -2.35
C GLU A 125 43.07 -13.86 -3.69
N SER A 126 44.33 -13.48 -3.92
CA SER A 126 44.73 -12.80 -5.16
C SER A 126 44.72 -13.73 -6.38
N ASP A 127 45.03 -15.02 -6.22
CA ASP A 127 44.96 -15.99 -7.32
C ASP A 127 43.50 -16.38 -7.63
N ALA A 128 42.63 -16.44 -6.61
CA ALA A 128 41.20 -16.64 -6.81
C ALA A 128 40.58 -15.50 -7.62
N TYR A 129 40.84 -14.23 -7.25
CA TYR A 129 40.37 -13.08 -8.04
C TYR A 129 40.95 -13.06 -9.45
N ARG A 130 42.22 -13.42 -9.63
CA ARG A 130 42.86 -13.48 -10.96
C ARG A 130 42.11 -14.44 -11.88
N GLU A 131 41.85 -15.66 -11.40
CA GLU A 131 41.13 -16.68 -12.16
C GLU A 131 39.71 -16.22 -12.54
N VAL A 132 38.99 -15.59 -11.61
CA VAL A 132 37.63 -15.07 -11.85
C VAL A 132 37.62 -13.97 -12.92
N LEU A 133 38.59 -13.07 -12.90
CA LEU A 133 38.70 -11.97 -13.86
C LEU A 133 39.13 -12.48 -15.25
N GLU A 134 40.22 -13.24 -15.33
CA GLU A 134 40.80 -13.69 -16.59
C GLU A 134 39.84 -14.63 -17.35
N THR A 135 39.17 -15.55 -16.65
CA THR A 135 38.20 -16.47 -17.27
C THR A 135 37.02 -15.72 -17.92
N GLN A 136 36.66 -14.57 -17.38
CA GLN A 136 35.55 -13.75 -17.86
C GLN A 136 36.00 -12.63 -18.83
N GLY A 137 37.28 -12.62 -19.24
CA GLY A 137 37.82 -11.73 -20.26
C GLY A 137 38.46 -10.44 -19.73
N PHE A 138 38.71 -10.34 -18.42
CA PHE A 138 39.34 -9.18 -17.77
C PHE A 138 40.80 -9.48 -17.44
N ASN A 139 41.70 -9.21 -18.39
CA ASN A 139 43.13 -9.50 -18.25
C ASN A 139 43.93 -8.31 -17.67
N ASN A 140 45.08 -8.59 -17.06
CA ASN A 140 46.04 -7.60 -16.56
C ASN A 140 45.46 -6.60 -15.53
N VAL A 141 44.52 -7.05 -14.70
CA VAL A 141 43.91 -6.23 -13.65
C VAL A 141 44.85 -6.08 -12.45
N ASP A 142 44.97 -4.87 -11.89
CA ASP A 142 45.72 -4.64 -10.65
C ASP A 142 44.92 -5.14 -9.43
N ILE A 143 45.04 -6.44 -9.15
CA ILE A 143 44.36 -7.12 -8.05
C ILE A 143 44.74 -6.50 -6.70
N ILE A 144 45.97 -6.00 -6.53
CA ILE A 144 46.42 -5.41 -5.27
C ILE A 144 45.71 -4.09 -5.01
N HIS A 145 45.49 -3.29 -6.06
CA HIS A 145 44.67 -2.10 -5.97
C HIS A 145 43.22 -2.44 -5.66
N TYR A 146 42.59 -3.28 -6.48
CA TYR A 146 41.14 -3.53 -6.43
C TYR A 146 40.68 -4.46 -5.30
N LYS A 147 41.58 -5.01 -4.48
CA LYS A 147 41.25 -5.75 -3.25
C LYS A 147 41.24 -4.90 -1.97
N ARG A 148 41.58 -3.60 -2.08
CA ARG A 148 41.56 -2.65 -0.95
C ARG A 148 40.12 -2.40 -0.49
N THR A 149 39.97 -1.86 0.72
CA THR A 149 38.65 -1.46 1.23
C THR A 149 37.96 -0.51 0.25
N GLY A 150 36.68 -0.79 -0.03
CA GLY A 150 35.83 -0.04 -0.96
C GLY A 150 36.00 -0.34 -2.43
N GLU A 151 36.95 -1.20 -2.80
CA GLU A 151 37.14 -1.65 -4.17
C GLU A 151 36.34 -2.92 -4.48
N PHE A 152 35.97 -3.07 -5.76
CA PHE A 152 34.94 -4.03 -6.18
C PHE A 152 35.24 -5.51 -5.93
N LEU A 153 36.51 -5.91 -5.80
CA LEU A 153 36.85 -7.32 -5.51
C LEU A 153 36.37 -7.74 -4.10
N ARG A 154 36.09 -6.79 -3.21
CA ARG A 154 35.54 -7.04 -1.87
C ARG A 154 34.01 -7.20 -1.82
N ALA A 155 33.32 -7.15 -2.95
CA ALA A 155 31.87 -7.37 -2.98
C ALA A 155 31.50 -8.85 -2.80
N ASP A 156 30.57 -9.13 -1.89
CA ASP A 156 30.01 -10.47 -1.65
C ASP A 156 29.33 -11.05 -2.92
N THR A 157 28.60 -10.20 -3.65
CA THR A 157 28.01 -10.51 -4.95
C THR A 157 28.11 -9.29 -5.88
N LEU A 158 28.68 -9.48 -7.06
CA LEU A 158 28.75 -8.45 -8.11
C LEU A 158 28.41 -9.07 -9.48
N LEU A 159 27.53 -8.41 -10.23
CA LEU A 159 27.00 -8.93 -11.50
C LEU A 159 26.89 -7.80 -12.55
N LEU A 160 27.46 -8.03 -13.73
CA LEU A 160 27.26 -7.24 -14.95
C LEU A 160 26.43 -8.04 -15.94
N THR A 161 25.26 -7.51 -16.30
CA THR A 161 24.42 -8.09 -17.35
C THR A 161 24.27 -7.15 -18.53
N ARG A 162 24.16 -7.75 -19.72
CA ARG A 162 23.92 -7.06 -20.98
C ARG A 162 22.66 -7.60 -21.65
N TYR A 163 21.83 -6.68 -22.14
CA TYR A 163 20.71 -6.98 -23.02
C TYR A 163 20.72 -5.98 -24.17
N ARG A 164 21.12 -6.44 -25.37
CA ARG A 164 21.40 -5.57 -26.52
C ARG A 164 22.44 -4.51 -26.13
N ASP A 165 22.14 -3.22 -26.29
CA ASP A 165 23.05 -2.10 -25.97
C ASP A 165 22.83 -1.53 -24.55
N GLN A 166 22.12 -2.25 -23.68
CA GLN A 166 21.83 -1.83 -22.30
C GLN A 166 22.59 -2.70 -21.29
N TYR A 167 23.22 -2.04 -20.32
CA TYR A 167 23.98 -2.69 -19.25
C TYR A 167 23.31 -2.48 -17.90
N ARG A 168 23.44 -3.47 -17.01
CA ARG A 168 23.06 -3.35 -15.60
C ARG A 168 24.15 -3.91 -14.70
N ILE A 169 24.52 -3.13 -13.68
CA ILE A 169 25.42 -3.52 -12.59
C ILE A 169 24.57 -3.76 -11.34
N LEU A 170 24.61 -4.99 -10.84
CA LEU A 170 23.96 -5.40 -9.60
C LEU A 170 25.05 -5.71 -8.57
N VAL A 171 24.98 -5.08 -7.41
CA VAL A 171 25.85 -5.37 -6.26
C VAL A 171 24.99 -5.70 -5.06
N VAL A 172 25.29 -6.82 -4.41
CA VAL A 172 24.63 -7.22 -3.15
C VAL A 172 25.70 -7.45 -2.11
N ASP A 173 25.54 -6.81 -0.97
CA ASP A 173 26.41 -6.97 0.19
C ASP A 173 25.58 -7.53 1.34
N LEU A 174 26.04 -8.65 1.90
CA LEU A 174 25.25 -9.54 2.74
C LEU A 174 25.54 -9.31 4.23
N SER A 175 24.55 -9.59 5.07
CA SER A 175 24.68 -9.53 6.52
C SER A 175 23.72 -10.46 7.24
N THR A 176 24.04 -10.80 8.49
CA THR A 176 23.13 -11.55 9.38
C THR A 176 23.00 -10.86 10.73
N PHE A 177 21.79 -10.81 11.28
CA PHE A 177 21.45 -10.17 12.57
C PHE A 177 21.30 -11.16 13.71
N THR A 178 21.17 -12.44 13.38
CA THR A 178 21.06 -13.55 14.32
C THR A 178 22.32 -13.72 15.18
N THR A 179 23.42 -13.04 14.85
CA THR A 179 24.73 -13.08 15.54
C THR A 179 24.69 -12.59 16.99
N SER A 180 23.82 -11.64 17.34
CA SER A 180 23.66 -11.17 18.72
C SER A 180 22.69 -12.02 19.56
N ALA A 181 21.96 -12.96 18.94
CA ALA A 181 21.09 -13.89 19.65
C ALA A 181 21.81 -15.21 20.03
N ILE A 182 22.93 -15.52 19.38
CA ILE A 182 23.71 -16.76 19.55
C ILE A 182 24.72 -16.64 20.73
N TYR A 183 24.49 -15.73 21.69
CA TYR A 183 25.27 -15.72 22.93
C TYR A 183 25.01 -16.97 23.79
N ALA A 184 23.85 -17.61 23.59
CA ALA A 184 23.55 -18.96 24.08
C ALA A 184 23.22 -19.81 22.85
N ILE A 185 23.88 -20.95 22.65
CA ILE A 185 23.50 -21.92 21.64
C ILE A 185 22.06 -22.37 21.97
N GLN A 186 21.07 -21.82 21.28
CA GLN A 186 19.67 -22.20 21.43
C GLN A 186 19.32 -23.26 20.38
N ASP A 187 18.60 -24.29 20.80
CA ASP A 187 18.12 -25.33 19.89
C ASP A 187 16.90 -24.82 19.10
N ILE A 188 17.06 -24.68 17.80
CA ILE A 188 15.98 -24.24 16.89
C ILE A 188 14.84 -25.26 16.76
N LYS A 189 15.06 -26.52 17.15
CA LYS A 189 14.02 -27.55 17.20
C LYS A 189 13.08 -27.38 18.40
N ASN A 190 13.45 -26.55 19.38
CA ASN A 190 12.56 -26.18 20.47
C ASN A 190 11.49 -25.17 19.98
N ILE A 191 10.21 -25.54 20.12
CA ILE A 191 9.08 -24.76 19.60
C ILE A 191 8.95 -23.37 20.23
N ASP A 192 9.22 -23.22 21.53
CA ASP A 192 9.18 -21.92 22.20
C ASP A 192 10.30 -21.00 21.70
N THR A 193 11.48 -21.57 21.44
CA THR A 193 12.59 -20.85 20.81
C THR A 193 12.19 -20.34 19.43
N LEU A 194 11.56 -21.18 18.60
CA LEU A 194 11.05 -20.79 17.29
C LEU A 194 10.00 -19.66 17.38
N LYS A 195 9.02 -19.78 18.28
CA LYS A 195 8.01 -18.73 18.53
C LYS A 195 8.68 -17.42 18.97
N ASN A 196 9.70 -17.50 19.82
CA ASN A 196 10.43 -16.32 20.31
C ASN A 196 11.26 -15.65 19.22
N LEU A 197 11.86 -16.41 18.29
CA LEU A 197 12.55 -15.85 17.13
C LEU A 197 11.60 -15.05 16.24
N LEU A 198 10.43 -15.61 15.91
CA LEU A 198 9.42 -14.93 15.10
C LEU A 198 8.87 -13.67 15.80
N LYS A 199 8.67 -13.71 17.13
CA LYS A 199 8.27 -12.53 17.93
C LYS A 199 9.33 -11.44 17.93
N LYS A 200 10.61 -11.80 18.14
CA LYS A 200 11.73 -10.84 18.10
C LYS A 200 11.84 -10.17 16.74
N GLU A 201 11.64 -10.93 15.66
CA GLU A 201 11.59 -10.40 14.30
C GLU A 201 10.42 -9.43 14.10
N LEU A 202 9.21 -9.80 14.54
CA LEU A 202 8.04 -8.90 14.50
C LEU A 202 8.31 -7.59 15.26
N ASN A 203 8.92 -7.65 16.44
CA ASN A 203 9.27 -6.49 17.23
C ASN A 203 10.36 -5.63 16.57
N TYR A 204 11.36 -6.26 15.93
CA TYR A 204 12.36 -5.55 15.15
C TYR A 204 11.71 -4.78 14.00
N ILE A 205 10.84 -5.43 13.20
CA ILE A 205 10.10 -4.79 12.11
C ILE A 205 9.27 -3.60 12.62
N ARG A 206 8.61 -3.76 13.78
CA ARG A 206 7.80 -2.70 14.42
C ARG A 206 8.62 -1.57 15.05
N SER A 207 9.88 -1.82 15.43
CA SER A 207 10.77 -0.81 16.03
C SER A 207 11.34 0.17 15.01
N LYS A 208 11.30 -0.21 13.72
CA LYS A 208 11.68 0.69 12.64
C LYS A 208 10.60 1.75 12.44
N SER A 209 10.98 2.89 11.87
CA SER A 209 10.11 4.06 11.75
C SER A 209 8.76 3.71 11.09
N GLN A 210 7.67 4.40 11.46
CA GLN A 210 6.38 4.25 10.76
C GLN A 210 6.46 4.64 9.27
N PHE A 211 7.56 5.31 8.87
CA PHE A 211 7.93 5.57 7.47
C PHE A 211 8.61 4.40 6.75
N CYS A 212 8.70 3.23 7.37
CA CYS A 212 9.18 2.01 6.72
C CYS A 212 8.36 1.69 5.49
N GLY A 213 8.96 1.82 4.31
CA GLY A 213 8.28 1.55 3.05
C GLY A 213 7.41 2.70 2.54
N LEU A 214 7.53 3.90 3.13
CA LEU A 214 6.96 5.12 2.56
C LEU A 214 7.66 5.43 1.23
N GLU A 215 6.98 5.26 0.11
CA GLU A 215 7.57 5.53 -1.19
C GLU A 215 7.58 7.05 -1.43
N ILE A 216 8.76 7.67 -1.58
CA ILE A 216 8.88 9.09 -1.93
C ILE A 216 9.38 9.23 -3.37
N ASP A 217 8.57 9.87 -4.21
CA ASP A 217 8.88 10.17 -5.61
C ASP A 217 9.39 11.62 -5.71
N LEU A 218 10.64 11.80 -6.15
CA LEU A 218 11.32 13.11 -6.25
C LEU A 218 11.23 13.76 -7.66
N GLY A 219 10.64 13.08 -8.65
CA GLY A 219 10.49 13.62 -10.01
C GLY A 219 11.73 13.52 -10.89
N GLU A 220 11.85 14.40 -11.89
CA GLU A 220 12.86 14.31 -12.93
C GLU A 220 14.32 14.53 -12.46
N LYS A 221 15.23 14.09 -13.33
CA LYS A 221 16.68 13.88 -13.16
C LYS A 221 17.48 15.05 -12.53
N ASN A 222 17.02 16.30 -12.67
CA ASN A 222 17.75 17.46 -12.15
C ASN A 222 17.66 17.64 -10.63
N ASN A 223 16.65 17.05 -9.97
CA ASN A 223 16.51 17.15 -8.51
C ASN A 223 17.59 16.36 -7.75
N TYR A 224 18.22 15.35 -8.38
CA TYR A 224 19.21 14.48 -7.72
C TYR A 224 20.56 15.15 -7.41
N GLN A 225 20.95 16.18 -8.19
CA GLN A 225 22.22 16.88 -7.96
C GLN A 225 22.25 17.58 -6.59
N VAL A 226 21.10 18.11 -6.14
CA VAL A 226 20.93 18.78 -4.85
C VAL A 226 21.23 17.84 -3.67
N PHE A 227 21.05 16.53 -3.82
CA PHE A 227 21.23 15.54 -2.75
C PHE A 227 22.65 14.96 -2.68
N SER A 228 23.41 14.94 -3.77
CA SER A 228 24.68 14.20 -3.89
C SER A 228 25.82 14.62 -2.94
N GLN A 229 26.03 15.93 -2.72
CA GLN A 229 27.01 16.44 -1.74
C GLN A 229 26.54 16.29 -0.29
N LYS A 230 25.22 16.26 -0.09
CA LYS A 230 24.55 16.33 1.22
C LYS A 230 24.36 14.94 1.85
N LEU A 231 24.35 13.90 1.01
CA LEU A 231 24.39 12.50 1.39
C LEU A 231 25.62 12.14 2.26
N TYR A 232 26.77 12.79 2.05
CA TYR A 232 27.99 12.53 2.83
C TYR A 232 27.77 12.75 4.33
N GLN A 233 27.21 13.91 4.72
CA GLN A 233 27.00 14.25 6.13
C GLN A 233 26.01 13.29 6.80
N TYR A 234 24.88 13.02 6.16
CA TYR A 234 23.86 12.11 6.70
C TYR A 234 24.37 10.68 6.85
N PHE A 235 25.03 10.13 5.82
CA PHE A 235 25.59 8.78 5.88
C PHE A 235 26.75 8.68 6.88
N SER A 236 27.61 9.69 6.97
CA SER A 236 28.69 9.70 7.97
C SER A 236 28.17 9.68 9.42
N ALA A 237 26.97 10.22 9.66
CA ALA A 237 26.33 10.21 10.97
C ALA A 237 25.57 8.89 11.25
N PHE A 238 24.80 8.38 10.28
CA PHE A 238 23.84 7.30 10.55
C PHE A 238 24.24 5.92 10.00
N SER A 239 25.35 5.82 9.25
CA SER A 239 25.84 4.55 8.70
C SER A 239 25.81 3.44 9.73
N THR A 240 26.35 3.64 10.92
CA THR A 240 26.64 2.52 11.85
C THR A 240 25.47 1.99 12.68
N LYS A 241 24.28 2.60 12.64
CA LYS A 241 23.09 2.11 13.38
C LYS A 241 22.31 1.06 12.57
N ASP A 242 22.28 1.25 11.25
CA ASP A 242 21.56 0.42 10.30
C ASP A 242 22.57 -0.49 9.58
N LYS A 243 22.69 -1.75 10.02
CA LYS A 243 23.64 -2.69 9.40
C LYS A 243 23.31 -2.87 7.91
N GLU A 244 22.03 -2.93 7.54
CA GLU A 244 21.60 -2.98 6.15
C GLU A 244 21.97 -1.69 5.41
N GLY A 245 21.81 -0.52 6.04
CA GLY A 245 22.22 0.79 5.52
C GLY A 245 23.74 0.92 5.28
N VAL A 246 24.60 0.41 6.18
CA VAL A 246 26.06 0.31 5.94
C VAL A 246 26.32 -0.50 4.68
N LYS A 247 25.66 -1.65 4.57
CA LYS A 247 25.85 -2.59 3.46
C LYS A 247 25.40 -1.99 2.12
N VAL A 248 24.42 -1.10 2.13
CA VAL A 248 24.08 -0.27 0.96
C VAL A 248 25.23 0.67 0.56
N ILE A 249 25.91 1.32 1.51
CA ILE A 249 27.06 2.19 1.20
C ILE A 249 28.22 1.36 0.62
N GLN A 250 28.51 0.21 1.23
CA GLN A 250 29.54 -0.72 0.78
C GLN A 250 29.25 -1.20 -0.66
N SER A 251 28.03 -1.68 -0.93
CA SER A 251 27.61 -2.08 -2.28
C SER A 251 27.70 -0.93 -3.30
N CYS A 252 27.32 0.30 -2.93
CA CYS A 252 27.49 1.48 -3.79
C CYS A 252 28.96 1.82 -4.06
N SER A 253 29.84 1.66 -3.06
CA SER A 253 31.29 1.84 -3.21
C SER A 253 31.85 0.86 -4.23
N TYR A 254 31.48 -0.41 -4.11
CA TYR A 254 31.92 -1.45 -5.05
C TYR A 254 31.38 -1.21 -6.46
N ALA A 255 30.13 -0.77 -6.59
CA ALA A 255 29.54 -0.42 -7.88
C ALA A 255 30.29 0.73 -8.58
N TRP A 256 30.66 1.78 -7.83
CA TRP A 256 31.46 2.88 -8.35
C TRP A 256 32.84 2.40 -8.83
N SER A 257 33.57 1.70 -7.97
CA SER A 257 34.90 1.14 -8.26
C SER A 257 34.88 0.28 -9.52
N PHE A 258 33.89 -0.61 -9.64
CA PHE A 258 33.74 -1.48 -10.80
C PHE A 258 33.41 -0.70 -12.08
N TYR A 259 32.51 0.28 -12.01
CA TYR A 259 32.17 1.11 -13.15
C TYR A 259 33.36 1.94 -13.67
N ASP A 260 34.11 2.55 -12.76
CA ASP A 260 35.34 3.28 -13.09
C ASP A 260 36.38 2.36 -13.75
N PHE A 261 36.56 1.15 -13.20
CA PHE A 261 37.39 0.12 -13.83
C PHE A 261 36.93 -0.23 -15.25
N LEU A 262 35.62 -0.45 -15.48
CA LEU A 262 35.08 -0.79 -16.79
C LEU A 262 35.28 0.32 -17.84
N LEU A 263 35.22 1.59 -17.42
CA LEU A 263 35.53 2.73 -18.29
C LEU A 263 37.01 2.80 -18.63
N GLN A 264 37.89 2.66 -17.63
CA GLN A 264 39.35 2.73 -17.81
C GLN A 264 39.87 1.59 -18.68
N SER A 265 39.31 0.39 -18.51
CA SER A 265 39.62 -0.81 -19.31
C SER A 265 38.92 -0.84 -20.67
N ARG A 266 38.09 0.17 -21.00
CA ARG A 266 37.33 0.29 -22.26
C ARG A 266 36.34 -0.84 -22.53
N HIS A 267 35.89 -1.54 -21.49
CA HIS A 267 34.78 -2.48 -21.58
C HIS A 267 33.42 -1.78 -21.63
N LEU A 268 33.33 -0.53 -21.15
CA LEU A 268 32.20 0.37 -21.33
C LEU A 268 32.65 1.72 -21.90
N LYS A 269 31.75 2.39 -22.63
CA LYS A 269 31.89 3.78 -23.06
C LYS A 269 31.08 4.68 -22.14
N SER A 270 31.51 5.95 -22.01
CA SER A 270 30.76 6.95 -21.24
C SER A 270 29.36 7.24 -21.79
N SER A 271 29.10 6.90 -23.06
CA SER A 271 27.80 7.01 -23.72
C SER A 271 26.87 5.81 -23.50
N ASP A 272 27.38 4.71 -22.92
CA ASP A 272 26.59 3.49 -22.74
C ASP A 272 25.52 3.70 -21.66
N ILE A 273 24.34 3.11 -21.87
CA ILE A 273 23.24 3.18 -20.91
C ILE A 273 23.43 2.07 -19.87
N VAL A 274 23.90 2.47 -18.69
CA VAL A 274 24.16 1.61 -17.53
C VAL A 274 23.22 1.99 -16.39
N LYS A 275 22.68 0.96 -15.76
CA LYS A 275 21.82 1.07 -14.59
C LYS A 275 22.49 0.36 -13.41
N PHE A 276 22.30 0.88 -12.21
CA PHE A 276 22.91 0.33 -11.00
C PHE A 276 21.83 -0.07 -10.00
N ASN A 277 21.98 -1.23 -9.41
CA ASN A 277 21.17 -1.67 -8.29
C ASN A 277 22.11 -2.16 -7.19
N CYS A 278 22.16 -1.44 -6.06
CA CYS A 278 23.08 -1.70 -4.96
C CYS A 278 22.28 -2.04 -3.71
N PHE A 279 22.50 -3.22 -3.11
CA PHE A 279 21.68 -3.71 -2.00
C PHE A 279 22.52 -4.11 -0.79
N GLY A 280 22.04 -3.73 0.39
CA GLY A 280 22.37 -4.37 1.66
C GLY A 280 21.28 -5.39 2.00
N TYR A 281 21.62 -6.67 1.98
CA TYR A 281 20.66 -7.75 2.20
C TYR A 281 20.96 -8.44 3.54
N SER A 282 19.95 -8.56 4.41
CA SER A 282 20.07 -9.31 5.65
C SER A 282 19.10 -10.49 5.75
N ASP A 283 19.29 -11.32 6.75
CA ASP A 283 18.35 -12.40 7.09
C ASP A 283 16.99 -11.88 7.60
N ARG A 284 16.81 -10.56 7.75
CA ARG A 284 15.55 -9.91 8.20
C ARG A 284 14.96 -8.98 7.15
N LEU A 285 15.76 -8.14 6.50
CA LEU A 285 15.33 -7.05 5.64
C LEU A 285 16.26 -6.88 4.42
N ILE A 286 15.77 -6.15 3.43
CA ILE A 286 16.53 -5.75 2.23
C ILE A 286 16.45 -4.24 2.16
N ASN A 287 17.60 -3.58 2.13
CA ASN A 287 17.72 -2.16 1.81
C ASN A 287 18.50 -1.98 0.50
N GLY A 288 18.21 -0.96 -0.30
CA GLY A 288 18.93 -0.73 -1.55
C GLY A 288 18.81 0.66 -2.14
N ILE A 289 19.63 0.92 -3.17
CA ILE A 289 19.62 2.12 -4.00
C ILE A 289 19.60 1.68 -5.46
N SER A 290 18.69 2.27 -6.24
CA SER A 290 18.59 2.04 -7.68
C SER A 290 18.88 3.34 -8.43
N LEU A 291 19.82 3.32 -9.39
CA LEU A 291 20.38 4.52 -10.03
C LEU A 291 20.47 4.39 -11.56
N ASN A 292 20.43 5.54 -12.25
CA ASN A 292 20.69 5.65 -13.69
C ASN A 292 21.86 6.62 -14.00
N LEU A 293 22.60 6.35 -15.08
CA LEU A 293 23.87 7.03 -15.38
C LEU A 293 23.77 8.56 -15.53
N GLU A 294 22.69 9.10 -16.08
CA GLU A 294 22.63 10.49 -16.54
C GLU A 294 22.64 11.55 -15.42
N SER A 295 22.23 11.24 -14.19
CA SER A 295 22.12 12.25 -13.11
C SER A 295 22.60 11.83 -11.72
N SER A 296 23.06 10.59 -11.53
CA SER A 296 23.20 10.02 -10.18
C SER A 296 24.53 9.35 -9.83
N LEU A 297 25.52 9.34 -10.75
CA LEU A 297 26.88 8.83 -10.49
C LEU A 297 27.57 9.46 -9.27
N LYS A 298 27.29 10.74 -8.99
CA LYS A 298 27.86 11.42 -7.82
C LYS A 298 27.50 10.71 -6.51
N ILE A 299 26.34 10.06 -6.43
CA ILE A 299 25.93 9.31 -5.23
C ILE A 299 26.85 8.11 -5.02
N LEU A 300 27.10 7.31 -6.05
CA LEU A 300 28.01 6.16 -5.99
C LEU A 300 29.43 6.59 -5.61
N LYS A 301 29.93 7.67 -6.23
CA LYS A 301 31.23 8.25 -5.90
C LYS A 301 31.30 8.71 -4.44
N THR A 302 30.26 9.41 -3.95
CA THR A 302 30.19 9.82 -2.54
C THR A 302 30.22 8.59 -1.61
N CYS A 303 29.48 7.52 -1.90
CA CYS A 303 29.53 6.29 -1.11
C CYS A 303 30.92 5.64 -1.12
N TYR A 304 31.59 5.65 -2.27
CA TYR A 304 32.97 5.20 -2.41
C TYR A 304 33.92 6.01 -1.52
N ASP A 305 33.86 7.34 -1.60
CA ASP A 305 34.69 8.23 -0.79
C ASP A 305 34.44 8.05 0.72
N ILE A 306 33.18 7.83 1.14
CA ILE A 306 32.81 7.54 2.54
C ILE A 306 33.46 6.23 3.01
N TYR A 307 33.30 5.15 2.24
CA TYR A 307 33.70 3.84 2.69
C TYR A 307 35.22 3.63 2.64
N ARG A 308 35.90 4.17 1.62
CA ARG A 308 37.36 4.21 1.56
C ARG A 308 37.97 5.15 2.59
N GLY A 309 37.27 6.27 2.81
CA GLY A 309 37.77 7.38 3.61
C GLY A 309 38.04 7.02 5.06
N LYS A 310 37.35 6.01 5.64
CA LYS A 310 37.42 5.53 7.04
C LYS A 310 38.30 6.44 7.92
N VAL A 311 37.89 7.70 8.05
CA VAL A 311 38.48 8.58 9.04
C VAL A 311 37.94 8.03 10.34
N GLU A 312 38.78 7.85 11.35
CA GLU A 312 38.35 7.72 12.74
C GLU A 312 37.63 9.02 13.14
N VAL A 313 36.46 9.28 12.55
CA VAL A 313 35.64 10.42 12.90
C VAL A 313 34.88 9.99 14.12
N ASN A 314 34.82 10.88 15.11
CA ASN A 314 33.98 10.71 16.28
C ASN A 314 32.50 10.63 15.82
N ILE A 315 32.01 9.40 15.57
CA ILE A 315 30.66 9.11 15.05
C ILE A 315 29.59 9.80 15.88
N LYS A 316 29.83 9.89 17.19
CA LYS A 316 28.97 10.60 18.14
C LYS A 316 28.85 12.08 17.77
N GLU A 317 29.96 12.79 17.59
CA GLU A 317 29.94 14.22 17.24
C GLU A 317 29.22 14.48 15.91
N ASN A 318 29.40 13.62 14.91
CA ASN A 318 28.70 13.75 13.64
C ASN A 318 27.20 13.49 13.77
N ARG A 319 26.79 12.49 14.57
CA ARG A 319 25.36 12.24 14.88
C ARG A 319 24.73 13.45 15.54
N GLU A 320 25.38 14.01 16.55
CA GLU A 320 24.90 15.22 17.22
C GLU A 320 24.82 16.41 16.26
N LYS A 321 25.84 16.63 15.42
CA LYS A 321 25.82 17.69 14.40
C LYS A 321 24.63 17.54 13.44
N VAL A 322 24.43 16.36 12.87
CA VAL A 322 23.33 16.14 11.92
C VAL A 322 21.97 16.26 12.61
N LEU A 323 21.81 15.72 13.83
CA LEU A 323 20.59 15.89 14.62
C LEU A 323 20.30 17.37 14.93
N ASN A 324 21.33 18.16 15.24
CA ASN A 324 21.18 19.60 15.48
C ASN A 324 20.76 20.36 14.21
N VAL A 325 21.30 20.02 13.04
CA VAL A 325 20.87 20.59 11.76
C VAL A 325 19.42 20.22 11.46
N ILE A 326 19.06 18.94 11.62
CA ILE A 326 17.67 18.46 11.45
C ILE A 326 16.73 19.20 12.40
N LYS A 327 17.11 19.39 13.66
CA LYS A 327 16.32 20.15 14.66
C LYS A 327 16.15 21.61 14.23
N SER A 328 17.21 22.26 13.77
CA SER A 328 17.19 23.64 13.29
C SER A 328 16.26 23.81 12.08
N ASN A 329 16.41 22.96 11.06
CA ASN A 329 15.60 23.04 9.85
C ASN A 329 14.18 22.55 10.06
N GLY A 330 13.98 21.52 10.88
CA GLY A 330 12.66 21.08 11.30
C GLY A 330 11.89 22.20 12.00
N SER A 331 12.57 23.02 12.80
CA SER A 331 11.96 24.20 13.44
C SER A 331 11.50 25.25 12.43
N LYS A 332 12.21 25.42 11.30
CA LYS A 332 11.86 26.37 10.24
C LYS A 332 10.65 25.94 9.41
N SER A 333 10.29 24.66 9.44
CA SER A 333 9.06 24.17 8.84
C SER A 333 7.80 24.67 9.58
N PHE A 334 7.94 25.24 10.78
CA PHE A 334 6.85 25.73 11.63
C PHE A 334 7.06 27.20 12.05
N LYS A 335 5.99 27.98 12.21
CA LYS A 335 6.09 29.36 12.69
C LYS A 335 6.45 29.36 14.18
N ASN A 336 7.56 29.99 14.57
CA ASN A 336 7.99 30.15 15.98
C ASN A 336 8.17 28.83 16.77
N ALA A 337 8.68 27.77 16.14
CA ALA A 337 8.65 26.42 16.70
C ALA A 337 9.96 25.88 17.30
N GLY A 338 10.96 26.74 17.55
CA GLY A 338 12.26 26.29 18.08
C GLY A 338 12.13 25.48 19.38
N ASP A 339 11.26 25.91 20.30
CA ASP A 339 10.99 25.18 21.55
C ASP A 339 10.13 23.92 21.33
N PHE A 340 9.19 23.96 20.39
CA PHE A 340 8.32 22.83 20.04
C PHE A 340 9.13 21.64 19.53
N VAL A 341 9.97 21.86 18.52
CA VAL A 341 10.81 20.80 17.94
C VAL A 341 11.84 20.30 18.94
N ARG A 342 12.40 21.20 19.76
CA ARG A 342 13.33 20.82 20.84
C ARG A 342 12.68 19.85 21.83
N LYS A 343 11.49 20.15 22.33
CA LYS A 343 10.77 19.29 23.28
C LYS A 343 10.43 17.92 22.69
N ILE A 344 10.17 17.84 21.37
CA ILE A 344 9.91 16.56 20.68
C ILE A 344 11.16 15.69 20.68
N ILE A 345 12.30 16.24 20.24
CA ILE A 345 13.54 15.47 20.09
C ILE A 345 14.16 15.14 21.45
N GLU A 346 14.05 16.03 22.43
CA GLU A 346 14.60 15.87 23.79
C GLU A 346 13.59 15.26 24.78
N ALA A 347 12.70 14.38 24.30
CA ALA A 347 11.74 13.67 25.15
C ALA A 347 12.45 12.88 26.28
N GLN A 348 11.81 12.80 27.44
CA GLN A 348 12.39 12.13 28.60
C GLN A 348 12.34 10.60 28.45
N PRO A 349 13.38 9.86 28.90
CA PRO A 349 13.40 8.40 28.81
C PRO A 349 12.37 7.77 29.76
N ASN A 350 11.75 6.66 29.31
CA ASN A 350 10.78 5.86 30.09
C ASN A 350 9.57 6.65 30.64
N GLN A 351 9.16 7.71 29.94
CA GLN A 351 8.07 8.58 30.35
C GLN A 351 7.22 9.01 29.15
N ILE A 352 6.02 9.53 29.44
CA ILE A 352 5.17 10.18 28.43
C ILE A 352 5.41 11.68 28.50
N THR A 353 5.98 12.25 27.44
CA THR A 353 6.21 13.69 27.28
C THR A 353 5.04 14.31 26.53
N SER A 354 4.40 15.34 27.10
CA SER A 354 3.29 16.08 26.49
C SER A 354 3.74 17.45 25.99
N ILE A 355 3.42 17.77 24.74
CA ILE A 355 3.97 18.92 24.02
C ILE A 355 2.85 19.59 23.21
N ALA A 356 2.77 20.92 23.27
CA ALA A 356 1.78 21.70 22.53
C ALA A 356 2.45 22.82 21.72
N HIS A 357 1.87 23.15 20.56
CA HIS A 357 2.29 24.26 19.70
C HIS A 357 1.11 24.81 18.90
N GLN A 358 1.15 26.09 18.52
CA GLN A 358 0.08 26.78 17.81
C GLN A 358 0.64 27.66 16.70
N GLU A 359 -0.02 27.65 15.55
CA GLU A 359 0.24 28.51 14.41
C GLU A 359 -1.04 29.24 13.96
N VAL A 360 -0.89 30.44 13.40
CA VAL A 360 -2.00 31.23 12.86
C VAL A 360 -1.70 31.63 11.40
N LEU A 361 -2.69 31.42 10.54
CA LEU A 361 -2.71 31.84 9.14
C LEU A 361 -3.85 32.87 8.96
N LYS A 362 -3.55 34.01 8.33
CA LYS A 362 -4.52 35.08 8.09
C LYS A 362 -4.42 35.57 6.66
N VAL A 363 -5.57 35.93 6.09
CA VAL A 363 -5.64 36.59 4.79
C VAL A 363 -4.88 37.92 4.88
N GLY A 364 -4.02 38.21 3.89
CA GLY A 364 -3.26 39.46 3.81
C GLY A 364 -1.90 39.47 4.53
N GLU A 365 -1.64 38.54 5.46
CA GLU A 365 -0.34 38.38 6.13
C GLU A 365 0.55 37.29 5.49
N SER A 366 -0.03 36.48 4.59
CA SER A 366 0.61 35.34 3.92
C SER A 366 -0.08 35.04 2.59
N ASP A 367 0.42 34.08 1.81
CA ASP A 367 -0.24 33.56 0.59
C ASP A 367 -1.55 32.78 0.87
N PHE A 368 -2.06 32.87 2.10
CA PHE A 368 -3.32 32.29 2.53
C PHE A 368 -4.50 33.02 1.89
N PHE A 369 -5.32 32.28 1.14
CA PHE A 369 -6.44 32.81 0.38
C PHE A 369 -7.76 32.16 0.81
N ASN A 370 -8.79 32.98 1.03
CA ASN A 370 -10.11 32.48 1.36
C ASN A 370 -10.84 31.97 0.10
N THR A 371 -11.47 30.80 0.19
CA THR A 371 -12.25 30.21 -0.90
C THR A 371 -13.42 31.10 -1.36
N ALA A 372 -13.95 31.95 -0.49
CA ALA A 372 -15.09 32.82 -0.77
C ALA A 372 -14.68 34.23 -1.24
N ASP A 373 -13.39 34.55 -1.31
CA ASP A 373 -12.91 35.88 -1.72
C ASP A 373 -12.81 36.04 -3.24
N ASN A 374 -12.77 37.30 -3.67
CA ASN A 374 -12.54 37.69 -5.06
C ASN A 374 -11.07 37.52 -5.44
N ILE A 375 -10.81 36.98 -6.63
CA ILE A 375 -9.44 36.83 -7.10
C ILE A 375 -8.80 38.19 -7.43
N PRO A 376 -7.48 38.38 -7.19
CA PRO A 376 -6.79 39.63 -7.48
C PRO A 376 -6.92 40.04 -8.96
N GLU A 377 -7.04 41.35 -9.25
CA GLU A 377 -7.16 41.85 -10.63
C GLU A 377 -5.98 41.43 -11.53
N THR A 378 -4.77 41.38 -10.97
CA THR A 378 -3.57 40.92 -11.70
C THR A 378 -3.74 39.48 -12.18
N LEU A 379 -4.35 38.63 -11.35
CA LEU A 379 -4.63 37.23 -11.67
C LEU A 379 -5.76 37.11 -12.71
N GLN A 380 -6.82 37.91 -12.57
CA GLN A 380 -7.91 37.99 -13.57
C GLN A 380 -7.36 38.29 -14.97
N ARG A 381 -6.48 39.30 -15.08
CA ARG A 381 -5.85 39.68 -16.34
C ARG A 381 -4.96 38.57 -16.89
N SER A 382 -4.14 37.92 -16.06
CA SER A 382 -3.27 36.82 -16.52
C SER A 382 -4.04 35.60 -17.02
N LEU A 383 -5.25 35.36 -16.49
CA LEU A 383 -6.10 34.23 -16.88
C LEU A 383 -7.09 34.58 -18.02
N ASN A 384 -7.07 35.83 -18.51
CA ASN A 384 -8.00 36.35 -19.50
C ASN A 384 -9.48 36.20 -19.09
N LEU A 385 -9.80 36.51 -17.83
CA LEU A 385 -11.16 36.53 -17.32
C LEU A 385 -11.76 37.93 -17.54
N THR A 386 -12.91 38.01 -18.22
CA THR A 386 -13.50 39.26 -18.70
C THR A 386 -14.47 39.91 -17.72
N GLN A 387 -15.05 39.13 -16.79
CA GLN A 387 -15.96 39.65 -15.79
C GLN A 387 -15.18 40.25 -14.60
N PRO A 388 -15.47 41.50 -14.19
CA PRO A 388 -14.83 42.11 -13.02
C PRO A 388 -15.35 41.47 -11.72
N ASN A 389 -14.52 41.47 -10.67
CA ASN A 389 -14.88 41.03 -9.32
C ASN A 389 -15.38 39.57 -9.21
N LEU A 390 -14.78 38.66 -9.97
CA LEU A 390 -15.10 37.24 -9.86
C LEU A 390 -14.61 36.67 -8.51
N SER A 391 -15.50 35.94 -7.84
CA SER A 391 -15.09 35.06 -6.73
C SER A 391 -14.16 33.97 -7.26
N LEU A 392 -13.32 33.40 -6.40
CA LEU A 392 -12.46 32.27 -6.78
C LEU A 392 -13.26 31.09 -7.38
N ARG A 393 -14.44 30.81 -6.82
CA ARG A 393 -15.32 29.73 -7.31
C ARG A 393 -15.83 30.02 -8.73
N ASP A 394 -16.24 31.26 -8.98
CA ASP A 394 -16.78 31.66 -10.28
C ASP A 394 -15.69 31.72 -11.34
N ALA A 395 -14.52 32.27 -11.00
CA ALA A 395 -13.35 32.25 -11.86
C ALA A 395 -12.93 30.82 -12.25
N HIS A 396 -12.91 29.91 -11.27
CA HIS A 396 -12.62 28.51 -11.52
C HIS A 396 -13.70 27.83 -12.39
N ALA A 397 -14.99 28.13 -12.16
CA ALA A 397 -16.09 27.60 -12.97
C ALA A 397 -16.02 28.07 -14.42
N GLU A 398 -15.69 29.34 -14.66
CA GLU A 398 -15.53 29.93 -15.99
C GLU A 398 -14.42 29.22 -16.79
N LEU A 399 -13.27 28.96 -16.15
CA LEU A 399 -12.16 28.23 -16.78
C LEU A 399 -12.53 26.78 -17.15
N ILE A 400 -13.33 26.11 -16.32
CA ILE A 400 -13.87 24.78 -16.62
C ILE A 400 -14.80 24.87 -17.84
N GLN A 401 -15.76 25.79 -17.84
CA GLN A 401 -16.73 25.93 -18.93
C GLN A 401 -16.04 26.24 -20.26
N ARG A 402 -15.08 27.16 -20.25
CA ARG A 402 -14.23 27.44 -21.42
C ARG A 402 -13.53 26.19 -21.95
N SER A 403 -13.02 25.34 -21.06
CA SER A 403 -12.36 24.09 -21.44
C SER A 403 -13.35 23.03 -21.95
N LEU A 404 -14.58 22.98 -21.43
CA LEU A 404 -15.63 22.07 -21.90
C LEU A 404 -16.13 22.44 -23.31
N SER A 405 -16.18 23.73 -23.63
CA SER A 405 -16.63 24.22 -24.94
C SER A 405 -15.61 24.03 -26.08
N ASP A 406 -14.30 23.90 -25.78
CA ASP A 406 -13.27 23.78 -26.82
C ASP A 406 -13.07 22.33 -27.30
N PRO A 407 -13.55 21.91 -28.47
CA PRO A 407 -13.46 20.52 -28.92
C PRO A 407 -12.01 20.04 -29.17
N LYS A 408 -11.02 20.94 -29.22
CA LYS A 408 -9.61 20.58 -29.45
C LYS A 408 -8.90 20.02 -28.22
N ILE A 409 -9.49 20.15 -27.04
CA ILE A 409 -8.89 19.76 -25.75
C ILE A 409 -9.64 18.56 -25.17
N PRO A 410 -9.26 17.32 -25.49
CA PRO A 410 -9.99 16.14 -25.02
C PRO A 410 -9.75 15.81 -23.54
N TYR A 411 -8.63 16.22 -22.93
CA TYR A 411 -8.32 15.91 -21.53
C TYR A 411 -8.37 17.15 -20.64
N LEU A 412 -9.07 17.03 -19.51
CA LEU A 412 -9.21 18.09 -18.52
C LEU A 412 -8.89 17.55 -17.12
N PHE A 413 -7.88 18.14 -16.48
CA PHE A 413 -7.46 17.80 -15.12
C PHE A 413 -7.90 18.87 -14.13
N LEU A 414 -8.78 18.53 -13.19
CA LEU A 414 -9.37 19.44 -12.23
C LEU A 414 -8.85 19.17 -10.82
N THR A 415 -7.92 20.01 -10.37
CA THR A 415 -7.08 19.70 -9.20
C THR A 415 -7.35 20.62 -8.02
N GLY A 416 -8.36 21.50 -8.11
CA GLY A 416 -8.75 22.41 -7.04
C GLY A 416 -9.24 21.72 -5.76
N ASN A 417 -9.22 22.45 -4.65
CA ASN A 417 -9.52 21.96 -3.31
C ASN A 417 -10.97 21.42 -3.17
N PRO A 418 -11.26 20.55 -2.19
CA PRO A 418 -12.62 20.06 -1.97
C PRO A 418 -13.60 21.21 -1.74
N GLY A 419 -14.68 21.25 -2.54
CA GLY A 419 -15.71 22.29 -2.44
C GLY A 419 -15.54 23.50 -3.37
N ILE A 420 -14.49 23.56 -4.20
CA ILE A 420 -14.29 24.66 -5.16
C ILE A 420 -15.31 24.71 -6.32
N GLY A 421 -16.18 23.70 -6.44
CA GLY A 421 -17.28 23.69 -7.43
C GLY A 421 -17.06 22.89 -8.71
N LYS A 422 -16.05 22.01 -8.79
CA LYS A 422 -15.72 21.17 -9.97
C LYS A 422 -16.94 20.52 -10.65
N THR A 423 -17.64 19.65 -9.92
CA THR A 423 -18.81 18.91 -10.45
C THR A 423 -20.01 19.83 -10.69
N THR A 424 -20.14 20.93 -9.94
CA THR A 424 -21.21 21.92 -10.12
C THR A 424 -21.02 22.70 -11.42
N ALA A 425 -19.79 23.10 -11.76
CA ALA A 425 -19.50 23.78 -13.01
C ALA A 425 -19.85 22.91 -14.24
N ILE A 426 -19.55 21.61 -14.18
CA ILE A 426 -19.90 20.65 -15.24
C ILE A 426 -21.43 20.46 -15.34
N ALA A 427 -22.11 20.26 -14.21
CA ALA A 427 -23.58 20.12 -14.21
C ALA A 427 -24.27 21.37 -14.76
N ASN A 428 -23.84 22.56 -14.33
CA ASN A 428 -24.36 23.84 -14.83
C ASN A 428 -24.11 24.00 -16.34
N TYR A 429 -22.93 23.62 -16.83
CA TYR A 429 -22.66 23.64 -18.27
C TYR A 429 -23.66 22.79 -19.05
N ILE A 430 -23.94 21.56 -18.59
CA ILE A 430 -24.91 20.65 -19.24
C ILE A 430 -26.32 21.24 -19.19
N LEU A 431 -26.73 21.77 -18.04
CA LEU A 431 -28.05 22.37 -17.85
C LEU A 431 -28.29 23.60 -18.74
N HIS A 432 -27.24 24.35 -19.07
CA HIS A 432 -27.33 25.49 -19.98
C HIS A 432 -27.25 25.10 -21.47
N HIS A 433 -27.01 23.82 -21.80
CA HIS A 433 -26.82 23.32 -23.17
C HIS A 433 -27.58 22.01 -23.44
N LEU A 434 -28.81 21.88 -22.93
CA LEU A 434 -29.62 20.65 -23.05
C LEU A 434 -30.03 20.34 -24.50
N GLU A 435 -30.12 21.38 -25.35
CA GLU A 435 -30.48 21.29 -26.77
C GLU A 435 -29.43 20.56 -27.63
N VAL A 436 -28.18 20.51 -27.15
CA VAL A 436 -27.04 19.91 -27.86
C VAL A 436 -26.95 18.39 -27.64
N GLY A 437 -27.58 17.88 -26.57
CA GLY A 437 -27.54 16.49 -26.15
C GLY A 437 -26.18 16.10 -25.54
N THR A 438 -26.21 15.50 -24.34
CA THR A 438 -25.00 15.13 -23.60
C THR A 438 -25.09 13.74 -22.98
N LEU A 439 -24.06 12.91 -23.18
CA LEU A 439 -23.77 11.76 -22.32
C LEU A 439 -22.74 12.18 -21.27
N LEU A 440 -23.14 12.25 -19.99
CA LEU A 440 -22.22 12.31 -18.87
C LEU A 440 -22.07 10.91 -18.27
N PHE A 441 -20.90 10.29 -18.46
CA PHE A 441 -20.53 9.07 -17.74
C PHE A 441 -19.64 9.41 -16.56
N TYR A 442 -20.24 9.43 -15.37
CA TYR A 442 -19.60 9.80 -14.12
C TYR A 442 -19.20 8.57 -13.32
N VAL A 443 -17.92 8.48 -12.97
CA VAL A 443 -17.43 7.44 -12.06
C VAL A 443 -16.68 8.05 -10.90
N SER A 444 -16.95 7.53 -9.71
CA SER A 444 -16.24 7.90 -8.50
C SER A 444 -16.02 6.67 -7.62
N PRO A 445 -15.08 6.69 -6.67
CA PRO A 445 -14.91 5.58 -5.75
C PRO A 445 -16.03 5.49 -4.70
N ARG A 446 -17.06 6.35 -4.75
CA ARG A 446 -18.07 6.51 -3.69
C ARG A 446 -19.48 6.46 -4.23
N ILE A 447 -20.26 5.50 -3.73
CA ILE A 447 -21.67 5.35 -4.11
C ILE A 447 -22.49 6.59 -3.73
N GLN A 448 -22.20 7.24 -2.60
CA GLN A 448 -22.94 8.46 -2.19
C GLN A 448 -22.70 9.63 -3.15
N VAL A 449 -21.46 9.87 -3.59
CA VAL A 449 -21.16 10.98 -4.51
C VAL A 449 -21.83 10.76 -5.88
N ASN A 450 -22.02 9.50 -6.27
CA ASN A 450 -22.81 9.14 -7.45
C ASN A 450 -24.30 9.50 -7.32
N ARG A 451 -24.85 9.59 -6.09
CA ARG A 451 -26.19 10.11 -5.85
C ARG A 451 -26.18 11.64 -5.85
N ASP A 452 -25.20 12.25 -5.20
CA ASP A 452 -25.05 13.71 -5.13
C ASP A 452 -24.93 14.34 -6.55
N ILE A 453 -24.33 13.65 -7.53
CA ILE A 453 -24.28 14.14 -8.92
C ILE A 453 -25.66 14.08 -9.60
N ILE A 454 -26.49 13.07 -9.29
CA ILE A 454 -27.86 12.97 -9.81
C ILE A 454 -28.72 14.09 -9.23
N GLU A 455 -28.58 14.37 -7.92
CA GLU A 455 -29.32 15.44 -7.23
C GLU A 455 -29.06 16.83 -7.83
N LYS A 456 -27.90 17.07 -8.46
CA LYS A 456 -27.62 18.35 -9.15
C LYS A 456 -28.48 18.60 -10.40
N PHE A 457 -29.09 17.56 -10.94
CA PHE A 457 -30.03 17.65 -12.05
C PHE A 457 -31.49 17.66 -11.57
N CYS A 458 -31.73 17.56 -10.27
CA CYS A 458 -33.05 17.70 -9.67
C CYS A 458 -33.32 19.14 -9.21
N ASP A 459 -34.59 19.50 -9.12
CA ASP A 459 -35.02 20.73 -8.48
C ASP A 459 -34.77 20.67 -6.95
N PRO A 460 -34.15 21.68 -6.34
CA PRO A 460 -33.83 21.67 -4.91
C PRO A 460 -35.05 21.64 -3.98
N VAL A 461 -36.23 22.07 -4.46
CA VAL A 461 -37.45 22.19 -3.67
C VAL A 461 -38.36 20.98 -3.91
N THR A 462 -38.60 20.61 -5.17
CA THR A 462 -39.51 19.52 -5.52
C THR A 462 -38.82 18.16 -5.55
N HIS A 463 -37.49 18.12 -5.58
CA HIS A 463 -36.66 16.93 -5.80
C HIS A 463 -36.96 16.17 -7.10
N GLN A 464 -37.73 16.76 -8.02
CA GLN A 464 -38.01 16.18 -9.33
C GLN A 464 -36.85 16.43 -10.28
N LEU A 465 -36.59 15.47 -11.17
CA LEU A 465 -35.57 15.61 -12.19
C LEU A 465 -35.97 16.70 -13.19
N LYS A 466 -35.02 17.52 -13.66
CA LYS A 466 -35.28 18.49 -14.73
C LYS A 466 -35.70 17.79 -16.03
N ASP A 467 -36.55 18.44 -16.81
CA ASP A 467 -37.07 17.90 -18.06
C ASP A 467 -35.98 17.62 -19.09
N HIS A 468 -36.25 16.69 -20.01
CA HIS A 468 -35.34 16.25 -21.07
C HIS A 468 -34.02 15.60 -20.60
N ILE A 469 -34.00 15.05 -19.37
CA ILE A 469 -32.86 14.32 -18.81
C ILE A 469 -33.31 12.94 -18.32
N ILE A 470 -32.43 11.94 -18.45
CA ILE A 470 -32.54 10.66 -17.73
C ILE A 470 -31.26 10.42 -16.92
N CYS A 471 -31.41 10.04 -15.65
CA CYS A 471 -30.28 9.63 -14.81
C CYS A 471 -30.32 8.12 -14.57
N LEU A 472 -29.18 7.45 -14.77
CA LEU A 472 -29.01 6.01 -14.65
C LEU A 472 -27.96 5.66 -13.59
N ASN A 473 -28.28 4.74 -12.69
CA ASN A 473 -27.37 4.24 -11.65
C ASN A 473 -27.47 2.73 -11.50
N THR A 474 -26.38 2.05 -11.16
CA THR A 474 -26.42 0.62 -10.83
C THR A 474 -25.26 0.21 -9.91
N ASN A 475 -25.46 -0.84 -9.12
CA ASN A 475 -24.48 -1.38 -8.17
C ASN A 475 -24.76 -2.88 -7.92
N ALA A 476 -23.85 -3.55 -7.22
CA ALA A 476 -23.96 -5.00 -6.97
C ALA A 476 -25.25 -5.38 -6.21
N MET A 477 -25.74 -4.52 -5.32
CA MET A 477 -26.96 -4.78 -4.54
C MET A 477 -28.20 -4.79 -5.45
N ILE A 478 -28.31 -3.81 -6.35
CA ILE A 478 -29.42 -3.74 -7.32
C ILE A 478 -29.50 -5.02 -8.16
N LEU A 479 -28.33 -5.55 -8.54
CA LEU A 479 -28.22 -6.70 -9.42
C LEU A 479 -28.47 -8.04 -8.71
N ASN A 480 -28.28 -8.13 -7.38
CA ASN A 480 -28.44 -9.40 -6.64
C ASN A 480 -29.85 -9.96 -6.76
N ASP A 481 -30.84 -9.08 -6.91
CA ASP A 481 -32.25 -9.43 -6.95
C ASP A 481 -32.76 -9.76 -8.38
N GLN A 482 -31.90 -9.66 -9.40
CA GLN A 482 -32.29 -9.72 -10.81
C GLN A 482 -32.08 -11.09 -11.47
N LYS A 483 -31.78 -12.13 -10.69
CA LYS A 483 -31.59 -13.52 -11.17
C LYS A 483 -30.65 -13.63 -12.40
N GLY A 484 -29.61 -12.79 -12.45
CA GLY A 484 -28.64 -12.75 -13.54
C GLY A 484 -28.96 -11.81 -14.70
N GLY A 485 -30.09 -11.11 -14.71
CA GLY A 485 -30.46 -10.09 -15.70
C GLY A 485 -29.72 -8.74 -15.52
N CYS A 486 -29.70 -7.93 -16.58
CA CYS A 486 -29.18 -6.56 -16.53
C CYS A 486 -30.25 -5.60 -15.98
N ALA A 487 -29.91 -4.79 -14.97
CA ALA A 487 -30.80 -3.78 -14.43
C ALA A 487 -30.09 -2.50 -14.01
N VAL A 488 -30.81 -1.39 -14.09
CA VAL A 488 -30.37 -0.06 -13.65
C VAL A 488 -31.51 0.64 -12.93
N GLU A 489 -31.19 1.40 -11.88
CA GLU A 489 -32.08 2.42 -11.35
C GLU A 489 -32.14 3.59 -12.33
N SER A 490 -33.35 4.08 -12.61
CA SER A 490 -33.59 5.19 -13.51
C SER A 490 -34.42 6.27 -12.82
N TYR A 491 -33.94 7.51 -12.88
CA TYR A 491 -34.72 8.71 -12.59
C TYR A 491 -35.18 9.29 -13.93
N TYR A 492 -36.48 9.21 -14.19
CA TYR A 492 -37.08 9.78 -15.40
C TYR A 492 -38.56 10.09 -15.16
N ASN A 493 -38.97 11.32 -15.40
CA ASN A 493 -40.32 11.80 -15.06
C ASN A 493 -41.45 11.06 -15.82
N LEU A 494 -41.15 10.40 -16.96
CA LEU A 494 -42.15 9.62 -17.71
C LEU A 494 -42.36 8.19 -17.19
N PHE A 495 -41.47 7.67 -16.34
CA PHE A 495 -41.62 6.34 -15.78
C PHE A 495 -42.34 6.41 -14.43
N SER A 496 -43.55 5.87 -14.36
CA SER A 496 -44.29 5.68 -13.10
C SER A 496 -44.02 4.30 -12.47
N GLU A 497 -43.58 3.32 -13.25
CA GLU A 497 -43.34 1.93 -12.83
C GLU A 497 -41.98 1.41 -13.34
N ASP A 498 -41.59 0.20 -12.92
CA ASP A 498 -40.45 -0.51 -13.51
C ASP A 498 -40.75 -0.89 -14.98
N VAL A 499 -39.83 -0.60 -15.90
CA VAL A 499 -40.01 -0.88 -17.32
C VAL A 499 -38.92 -1.82 -17.84
N GLN A 500 -39.30 -2.85 -18.59
CA GLN A 500 -38.36 -3.70 -19.31
C GLN A 500 -38.24 -3.22 -20.75
N ILE A 501 -37.06 -2.76 -21.16
CA ILE A 501 -36.79 -2.36 -22.55
C ILE A 501 -35.57 -3.14 -23.04
N GLY A 502 -35.79 -3.98 -24.05
CA GLY A 502 -34.78 -4.92 -24.53
C GLY A 502 -34.30 -5.86 -23.41
N LYS A 503 -32.98 -5.89 -23.20
CA LYS A 503 -32.33 -6.74 -22.17
C LYS A 503 -32.24 -6.09 -20.80
N VAL A 504 -32.65 -4.83 -20.66
CA VAL A 504 -32.44 -4.04 -19.44
C VAL A 504 -33.76 -3.81 -18.73
N LYS A 505 -33.76 -4.08 -17.43
CA LYS A 505 -34.83 -3.65 -16.53
C LYS A 505 -34.49 -2.27 -15.97
N PHE A 506 -35.28 -1.26 -16.32
CA PHE A 506 -35.22 0.10 -15.79
C PHE A 506 -36.10 0.17 -14.53
N LEU A 507 -35.45 0.25 -13.38
CA LEU A 507 -36.08 0.27 -12.07
C LEU A 507 -36.39 1.72 -11.69
N ASN A 508 -37.66 2.08 -11.49
CA ASN A 508 -38.01 3.45 -11.12
C ASN A 508 -37.42 3.81 -9.75
N ALA A 509 -36.53 4.79 -9.68
CA ALA A 509 -35.83 5.14 -8.46
C ALA A 509 -36.74 5.75 -7.36
N SER A 510 -37.94 6.23 -7.71
CA SER A 510 -38.90 6.80 -6.76
C SER A 510 -39.71 5.76 -5.98
N LEU A 511 -39.65 4.48 -6.37
CA LEU A 511 -40.34 3.40 -5.66
C LEU A 511 -39.49 2.93 -4.48
N GLU A 512 -40.06 2.96 -3.27
CA GLU A 512 -39.44 2.33 -2.10
C GLU A 512 -39.30 0.82 -2.33
N ARG A 513 -38.06 0.32 -2.26
CA ARG A 513 -37.75 -1.11 -2.39
C ARG A 513 -37.18 -1.63 -1.09
N ASP A 514 -37.93 -2.51 -0.44
CA ASP A 514 -37.31 -3.47 0.47
C ASP A 514 -36.60 -4.51 -0.37
N TYR A 515 -35.27 -4.45 -0.42
CA TYR A 515 -34.43 -5.54 -0.93
C TYR A 515 -34.57 -6.75 0.01
N GLN A 516 -35.69 -7.47 -0.12
CA GLN A 516 -35.99 -8.64 0.69
C GLN A 516 -35.18 -9.84 0.19
N TYR A 517 -34.56 -10.53 1.15
CA TYR A 517 -33.78 -11.74 0.93
C TYR A 517 -34.57 -12.78 0.14
N LYS A 518 -34.18 -13.02 -1.12
CA LYS A 518 -34.59 -14.21 -1.88
C LYS A 518 -33.41 -15.18 -1.92
N SER A 519 -33.64 -16.39 -1.42
CA SER A 519 -32.68 -17.50 -1.44
C SER A 519 -32.11 -17.70 -2.86
N SER A 520 -30.83 -17.39 -3.04
CA SER A 520 -30.07 -17.87 -4.20
C SER A 520 -29.54 -19.26 -3.84
N GLN A 521 -29.91 -20.31 -4.58
CA GLN A 521 -29.33 -21.64 -4.37
C GLN A 521 -27.90 -21.68 -4.92
N ARG A 522 -26.91 -21.42 -4.07
CA ARG A 522 -25.49 -21.50 -4.43
C ARG A 522 -24.84 -22.81 -3.98
N PHE A 523 -25.42 -23.51 -3.00
CA PHE A 523 -24.93 -24.83 -2.59
C PHE A 523 -25.50 -25.94 -3.48
N GLY A 524 -24.61 -26.78 -4.03
CA GLY A 524 -24.95 -28.07 -4.60
C GLY A 524 -24.59 -29.18 -3.63
N ARG A 525 -25.54 -30.03 -3.28
CA ARG A 525 -25.28 -31.25 -2.50
C ARG A 525 -24.85 -32.36 -3.44
N ASN A 526 -23.58 -32.76 -3.34
CA ASN A 526 -23.03 -33.86 -4.15
C ASN A 526 -23.20 -35.22 -3.44
N SER A 527 -23.18 -35.24 -2.10
CA SER A 527 -23.49 -36.38 -1.25
C SER A 527 -24.03 -35.91 0.11
N GLU A 528 -24.46 -36.82 0.99
CA GLU A 528 -24.88 -36.47 2.37
C GLU A 528 -23.78 -35.78 3.17
N GLU A 529 -22.51 -36.04 2.84
CA GLU A 529 -21.33 -35.53 3.56
C GLU A 529 -20.66 -34.35 2.84
N ILE A 530 -21.05 -34.01 1.59
CA ILE A 530 -20.34 -33.01 0.77
C ILE A 530 -21.32 -31.95 0.24
N LEU A 531 -21.10 -30.71 0.67
CA LEU A 531 -21.72 -29.49 0.17
C LEU A 531 -20.71 -28.69 -0.68
N GLU A 532 -21.01 -28.47 -1.95
CA GLU A 532 -20.17 -27.70 -2.86
C GLU A 532 -20.75 -26.30 -3.12
N VAL A 533 -19.91 -25.27 -3.01
CA VAL A 533 -20.26 -23.88 -3.32
C VAL A 533 -20.10 -23.63 -4.82
N LYS A 534 -21.22 -23.37 -5.52
CA LYS A 534 -21.23 -23.04 -6.95
C LYS A 534 -21.00 -21.55 -7.20
N PRO A 535 -20.32 -21.17 -8.31
CA PRO A 535 -20.17 -19.77 -8.70
C PRO A 535 -21.52 -19.16 -9.13
N GLN A 536 -21.76 -17.89 -8.76
CA GLN A 536 -22.96 -17.15 -9.17
C GLN A 536 -22.83 -16.59 -10.60
N ASN A 537 -23.81 -16.87 -11.46
CA ASN A 537 -23.93 -16.25 -12.78
C ASN A 537 -24.74 -14.95 -12.68
N GLN A 538 -24.08 -13.82 -12.45
CA GLN A 538 -24.72 -12.51 -12.30
C GLN A 538 -24.19 -11.50 -13.34
N ALA A 539 -25.07 -10.64 -13.85
CA ALA A 539 -24.65 -9.50 -14.67
C ALA A 539 -23.76 -8.53 -13.85
N GLY A 540 -22.73 -7.96 -14.48
CA GLY A 540 -21.84 -6.99 -13.84
C GLY A 540 -22.37 -5.56 -13.92
N VAL A 541 -21.95 -4.70 -12.98
CA VAL A 541 -22.33 -3.26 -12.91
C VAL A 541 -22.07 -2.53 -14.24
N LEU A 542 -20.83 -2.59 -14.75
CA LEU A 542 -20.48 -1.93 -16.02
C LEU A 542 -21.19 -2.56 -17.23
N ALA A 543 -21.51 -3.85 -17.18
CA ALA A 543 -22.25 -4.53 -18.24
C ALA A 543 -23.70 -4.00 -18.32
N SER A 544 -24.39 -3.97 -17.18
CA SER A 544 -25.77 -3.47 -17.07
C SER A 544 -25.87 -1.99 -17.49
N LEU A 545 -24.95 -1.15 -17.01
CA LEU A 545 -24.98 0.28 -17.34
C LEU A 545 -24.66 0.55 -18.81
N SER A 546 -23.70 -0.16 -19.39
CA SER A 546 -23.35 -0.02 -20.82
C SER A 546 -24.49 -0.47 -21.73
N GLU A 547 -25.20 -1.54 -21.36
CA GLU A 547 -26.41 -1.98 -22.07
C GLU A 547 -27.55 -0.95 -21.96
N ALA A 548 -27.73 -0.33 -20.79
CA ALA A 548 -28.75 0.69 -20.57
C ALA A 548 -28.51 1.93 -21.43
N ILE A 549 -27.29 2.48 -21.42
CA ILE A 549 -26.90 3.62 -22.27
C ILE A 549 -27.12 3.28 -23.75
N HIS A 550 -26.72 2.08 -24.18
CA HIS A 550 -26.94 1.63 -25.55
C HIS A 550 -28.44 1.57 -25.90
N THR A 551 -29.27 1.08 -24.98
CA THR A 551 -30.73 1.03 -25.13
C THR A 551 -31.31 2.43 -25.32
N CYS A 552 -30.88 3.41 -24.53
CA CYS A 552 -31.27 4.80 -24.70
C CYS A 552 -30.83 5.37 -26.07
N PHE A 553 -29.67 4.94 -26.60
CA PHE A 553 -29.22 5.38 -27.91
C PHE A 553 -30.10 4.85 -29.05
N ILE A 554 -30.59 3.60 -28.99
CA ILE A 554 -31.34 3.00 -30.11
C ILE A 554 -32.85 3.25 -30.04
N HIS A 555 -33.37 3.80 -28.93
CA HIS A 555 -34.77 4.16 -28.75
C HIS A 555 -34.96 5.66 -28.45
N PRO A 556 -34.60 6.57 -29.38
CA PRO A 556 -34.67 8.02 -29.16
C PRO A 556 -36.11 8.53 -28.96
N ASP A 557 -37.13 7.79 -29.40
CA ASP A 557 -38.53 8.15 -29.20
C ASP A 557 -39.01 7.88 -27.76
N GLN A 558 -38.26 7.07 -26.98
CA GLN A 558 -38.61 6.68 -25.61
C GLN A 558 -37.71 7.34 -24.55
N PHE A 559 -36.56 7.89 -24.95
CA PHE A 559 -35.56 8.42 -24.04
C PHE A 559 -35.01 9.76 -24.52
N PRO A 560 -34.67 10.69 -23.60
CA PRO A 560 -34.06 11.95 -23.96
C PRO A 560 -32.59 11.77 -24.41
N ASN A 561 -32.07 12.76 -25.15
CA ASN A 561 -30.67 12.76 -25.58
C ASN A 561 -29.67 13.13 -24.47
N ASN A 562 -30.13 13.71 -23.35
CA ASN A 562 -29.29 14.00 -22.19
C ASN A 562 -29.34 12.83 -21.20
N ILE A 563 -28.23 12.11 -21.11
CA ILE A 563 -28.08 10.88 -20.31
C ILE A 563 -26.99 11.10 -19.27
N ILE A 564 -27.35 10.99 -17.99
CA ILE A 564 -26.42 11.06 -16.87
C ILE A 564 -26.27 9.67 -16.27
N ALA A 565 -25.16 9.00 -16.54
CA ALA A 565 -24.91 7.64 -16.08
C ALA A 565 -23.83 7.63 -14.99
N THR A 566 -24.11 6.99 -13.85
CA THR A 566 -23.18 6.93 -12.72
C THR A 566 -22.79 5.50 -12.37
N ALA A 567 -21.50 5.26 -12.09
CA ALA A 567 -21.02 3.98 -11.59
C ALA A 567 -19.90 4.15 -10.55
N SER A 568 -19.67 3.11 -9.75
CA SER A 568 -18.52 3.06 -8.84
C SER A 568 -17.25 2.65 -9.61
N ILE A 569 -16.12 3.32 -9.36
CA ILE A 569 -14.82 2.97 -9.95
C ILE A 569 -14.44 1.51 -9.61
N GLN A 570 -14.82 1.03 -8.43
CA GLN A 570 -14.59 -0.35 -7.98
C GLN A 570 -15.39 -1.41 -8.76
N ALA A 571 -16.27 -1.00 -9.68
CA ALA A 571 -16.85 -1.89 -10.67
C ALA A 571 -15.82 -2.40 -11.68
N LEU A 572 -14.64 -1.76 -11.77
CA LEU A 572 -13.48 -2.29 -12.47
C LEU A 572 -12.92 -3.49 -11.70
N LYS A 573 -13.04 -4.68 -12.28
CA LYS A 573 -12.50 -5.94 -11.73
C LYS A 573 -11.71 -6.68 -12.78
N GLU A 574 -10.64 -7.35 -12.35
CA GLU A 574 -9.96 -8.32 -13.19
C GLU A 574 -10.78 -9.61 -13.29
N THR A 575 -10.85 -10.16 -14.50
CA THR A 575 -11.52 -11.44 -14.81
C THR A 575 -10.59 -12.32 -15.63
N ARG A 576 -10.96 -13.59 -15.84
CA ARG A 576 -10.17 -14.52 -16.68
C ARG A 576 -9.98 -14.06 -18.13
N SER A 577 -10.79 -13.12 -18.61
CA SER A 577 -10.86 -12.69 -20.02
C SER A 577 -10.49 -11.21 -20.19
N GLY A 578 -9.67 -10.67 -19.29
CA GLY A 578 -9.39 -9.24 -19.14
C GLY A 578 -10.27 -8.61 -18.07
N ASN A 579 -10.45 -7.29 -18.11
CA ASN A 579 -11.18 -6.58 -17.07
C ASN A 579 -12.63 -6.22 -17.49
N THR A 580 -13.43 -5.75 -16.53
CA THR A 580 -14.84 -5.40 -16.74
C THR A 580 -15.07 -4.17 -17.63
N LEU A 581 -14.05 -3.37 -17.97
CA LEU A 581 -14.20 -2.22 -18.89
C LEU A 581 -14.48 -2.65 -20.33
N LYS A 582 -14.20 -3.91 -20.69
CA LYS A 582 -14.58 -4.48 -21.99
C LYS A 582 -16.06 -4.29 -22.33
N HIS A 583 -16.92 -4.12 -21.31
CA HIS A 583 -18.34 -3.92 -21.48
C HIS A 583 -18.71 -2.53 -22.03
N LEU A 584 -17.85 -1.51 -21.91
CA LEU A 584 -18.10 -0.18 -22.48
C LEU A 584 -18.29 -0.22 -24.00
N LYS A 585 -17.66 -1.19 -24.67
CA LYS A 585 -17.87 -1.47 -26.10
C LYS A 585 -19.34 -1.64 -26.47
N ARG A 586 -20.19 -2.04 -25.52
CA ARG A 586 -21.62 -2.21 -25.76
C ARG A 586 -22.32 -0.88 -26.09
N ILE A 587 -21.87 0.23 -25.51
CA ILE A 587 -22.48 1.58 -25.66
C ILE A 587 -22.67 1.93 -27.14
N PHE A 588 -21.59 1.84 -27.93
CA PHE A 588 -21.56 2.22 -29.35
C PHE A 588 -21.70 1.03 -30.31
N SER A 589 -22.19 -0.12 -29.85
CA SER A 589 -22.26 -1.33 -30.67
C SER A 589 -23.16 -1.22 -31.91
N SER A 590 -24.14 -0.29 -31.94
CA SER A 590 -25.01 -0.05 -33.12
C SER A 590 -24.32 0.73 -34.24
N VAL A 591 -23.23 1.44 -33.93
CA VAL A 591 -22.47 2.27 -34.86
C VAL A 591 -21.12 1.65 -35.23
N TYR A 592 -20.86 0.40 -34.81
CA TYR A 592 -19.60 -0.31 -35.03
C TYR A 592 -19.82 -1.63 -35.76
N ASN A 593 -18.97 -1.92 -36.74
CA ASN A 593 -18.97 -3.19 -37.47
C ASN A 593 -17.91 -4.13 -36.88
N SER A 594 -18.37 -5.18 -36.21
CA SER A 594 -17.51 -6.17 -35.56
C SER A 594 -16.69 -7.01 -36.53
N SER A 595 -17.17 -7.24 -37.76
CA SER A 595 -16.45 -8.01 -38.79
C SER A 595 -15.24 -7.26 -39.34
N THR A 596 -15.39 -5.96 -39.60
CA THR A 596 -14.32 -5.10 -40.14
C THR A 596 -13.52 -4.40 -39.05
N ARG A 597 -13.95 -4.49 -37.78
CA ARG A 597 -13.39 -3.78 -36.63
C ARG A 597 -13.24 -2.26 -36.86
N ARG A 598 -14.29 -1.65 -37.39
CA ARG A 598 -14.34 -0.21 -37.71
C ARG A 598 -15.71 0.38 -37.39
N VAL A 599 -15.73 1.66 -37.06
CA VAL A 599 -16.97 2.44 -36.94
C VAL A 599 -17.64 2.63 -38.30
N ILE A 600 -18.95 2.89 -38.28
CA ILE A 600 -19.80 3.17 -39.44
C ILE A 600 -20.01 4.70 -39.49
N PRO A 601 -19.25 5.45 -40.30
CA PRO A 601 -19.20 6.92 -40.24
C PRO A 601 -20.56 7.62 -40.27
N GLU A 602 -21.47 7.17 -41.14
CA GLU A 602 -22.81 7.75 -41.27
C GLU A 602 -23.62 7.63 -39.98
N LYS A 603 -23.58 6.47 -39.32
CA LYS A 603 -24.30 6.23 -38.07
C LYS A 603 -23.69 7.03 -36.91
N VAL A 604 -22.38 7.20 -36.90
CA VAL A 604 -21.70 8.03 -35.90
C VAL A 604 -22.10 9.50 -36.07
N LYS A 605 -22.09 10.02 -37.31
CA LYS A 605 -22.54 11.39 -37.61
C LYS A 605 -24.00 11.61 -37.22
N LEU A 606 -24.91 10.68 -37.54
CA LEU A 606 -26.32 10.75 -37.11
C LEU A 606 -26.46 10.76 -35.58
N LEU A 607 -25.65 10.00 -34.86
CA LEU A 607 -25.64 10.02 -33.39
C LEU A 607 -25.15 11.38 -32.85
N SER A 608 -24.08 11.93 -33.42
CA SER A 608 -23.49 13.21 -33.01
C SER A 608 -24.43 14.42 -33.18
N GLN A 609 -25.33 14.37 -34.17
CA GLN A 609 -26.28 15.45 -34.46
C GLN A 609 -27.30 15.66 -33.34
N ARG A 610 -27.63 14.62 -32.59
CA ARG A 610 -28.57 14.67 -31.47
C ARG A 610 -27.90 14.59 -30.09
N LEU A 611 -26.67 14.09 -30.05
CA LEU A 611 -25.86 13.93 -28.84
C LEU A 611 -24.43 14.32 -29.18
N LYS A 612 -24.13 15.61 -29.09
CA LYS A 612 -22.82 16.12 -29.48
C LYS A 612 -21.77 15.93 -28.38
N ASN A 613 -22.15 16.10 -27.11
CA ASN A 613 -21.21 16.07 -25.99
C ASN A 613 -21.11 14.67 -25.38
N ILE A 614 -19.89 14.16 -25.22
CA ILE A 614 -19.62 12.93 -24.45
C ILE A 614 -18.56 13.25 -23.40
N PHE A 615 -19.00 13.39 -22.16
CA PHE A 615 -18.14 13.72 -21.02
C PHE A 615 -17.99 12.49 -20.13
N ILE A 616 -16.75 12.04 -19.96
CA ILE A 616 -16.39 10.92 -19.09
C ILE A 616 -15.61 11.52 -17.92
N MET A 617 -16.24 11.57 -16.76
CA MET A 617 -15.64 12.15 -15.56
C MET A 617 -15.23 11.06 -14.58
N ILE A 618 -13.94 11.03 -14.24
CA ILE A 618 -13.36 10.18 -13.21
C ILE A 618 -13.04 11.09 -12.01
N ASP A 619 -13.95 11.14 -11.04
CA ASP A 619 -13.76 11.91 -9.81
C ASP A 619 -13.01 11.09 -8.77
N GLU A 620 -12.11 11.75 -8.04
CA GLU A 620 -11.22 11.16 -7.05
C GLU A 620 -10.47 9.93 -7.55
N ILE A 621 -9.80 10.07 -8.70
CA ILE A 621 -9.07 8.98 -9.37
C ILE A 621 -8.04 8.29 -8.46
N THR A 622 -7.41 9.03 -7.53
CA THR A 622 -6.44 8.51 -6.56
C THR A 622 -7.10 7.99 -5.28
N GLY A 623 -8.41 8.18 -5.14
CA GLY A 623 -9.22 7.69 -4.02
C GLY A 623 -9.50 6.19 -4.06
N SER A 624 -9.14 5.50 -5.15
CA SER A 624 -9.20 4.02 -5.30
C SER A 624 -8.05 3.53 -6.16
N SER A 625 -7.56 2.32 -5.86
CA SER A 625 -6.41 1.76 -6.58
C SER A 625 -6.67 1.47 -8.06
N GLU A 626 -7.93 1.34 -8.46
CA GLU A 626 -8.42 1.04 -9.80
C GLU A 626 -8.41 2.27 -10.73
N GLY A 627 -8.33 3.50 -10.20
CA GLY A 627 -8.62 4.71 -10.95
C GLY A 627 -7.75 4.94 -12.19
N VAL A 628 -6.44 4.74 -12.08
CA VAL A 628 -5.50 4.87 -13.22
C VAL A 628 -5.80 3.83 -14.29
N ALA A 629 -6.08 2.59 -13.89
CA ALA A 629 -6.46 1.55 -14.84
C ALA A 629 -7.79 1.86 -15.54
N PHE A 630 -8.72 2.51 -14.85
CA PHE A 630 -9.96 3.00 -15.42
C PHE A 630 -9.70 4.04 -16.51
N LEU A 631 -8.88 5.06 -16.23
CA LEU A 631 -8.49 6.09 -17.20
C LEU A 631 -7.88 5.50 -18.48
N HIS A 632 -6.96 4.55 -18.35
CA HIS A 632 -6.36 3.87 -19.50
C HIS A 632 -7.37 3.01 -20.28
N GLY A 633 -8.31 2.35 -19.60
CA GLY A 633 -9.38 1.64 -20.27
C GLY A 633 -10.33 2.57 -21.05
N ILE A 634 -10.60 3.77 -20.53
CA ILE A 634 -11.35 4.82 -21.25
C ILE A 634 -10.58 5.30 -22.48
N LYS A 635 -9.26 5.52 -22.37
CA LYS A 635 -8.40 5.85 -23.52
C LYS A 635 -8.53 4.80 -24.63
N ILE A 636 -8.36 3.52 -24.30
CA ILE A 636 -8.45 2.42 -25.27
C ILE A 636 -9.85 2.38 -25.91
N PHE A 637 -10.89 2.59 -25.12
CA PHE A 637 -12.27 2.65 -25.62
C PHE A 637 -12.49 3.82 -26.60
N ILE A 638 -11.96 5.00 -26.30
CA ILE A 638 -12.03 6.18 -27.18
C ILE A 638 -11.29 5.94 -28.50
N GLU A 639 -10.10 5.32 -28.45
CA GLU A 639 -9.30 4.97 -29.63
C GLU A 639 -10.00 3.91 -30.51
N GLU A 640 -10.56 2.86 -29.91
CA GLU A 640 -11.22 1.77 -30.65
C GLU A 640 -12.45 2.23 -31.44
N TYR A 641 -13.16 3.24 -30.93
CA TYR A 641 -14.34 3.82 -31.57
C TYR A 641 -14.06 5.15 -32.30
N ASP A 642 -12.78 5.53 -32.46
CA ASP A 642 -12.35 6.74 -33.17
C ASP A 642 -13.14 8.00 -32.76
N LEU A 643 -13.45 8.13 -31.46
CA LEU A 643 -14.38 9.15 -30.96
C LEU A 643 -13.80 10.58 -31.02
N LEU A 644 -12.48 10.71 -31.15
CA LEU A 644 -11.79 12.00 -31.26
C LEU A 644 -11.69 12.51 -32.70
N ASN A 645 -12.22 11.78 -33.67
CA ASN A 645 -12.19 12.20 -35.07
C ASN A 645 -13.08 13.45 -35.29
N PRO A 646 -12.51 14.59 -35.71
CA PRO A 646 -13.26 15.83 -35.87
C PRO A 646 -14.36 15.72 -36.94
N ASP A 647 -14.24 14.81 -37.91
CA ASP A 647 -15.23 14.62 -38.97
C ASP A 647 -16.55 14.05 -38.46
N TYR A 648 -16.56 13.42 -37.28
CA TYR A 648 -17.76 12.84 -36.68
C TYR A 648 -18.56 13.84 -35.85
N GLY A 649 -18.02 15.02 -35.51
CA GLY A 649 -18.77 16.11 -34.87
C GLY A 649 -18.97 16.00 -33.36
N PHE A 650 -18.41 15.00 -32.67
CA PHE A 650 -18.47 14.91 -31.21
C PHE A 650 -17.53 15.91 -30.50
N ASN A 651 -17.95 16.33 -29.31
CA ASN A 651 -17.10 16.99 -28.32
C ASN A 651 -16.84 16.03 -27.15
N ILE A 652 -15.68 15.36 -27.18
CA ILE A 652 -15.29 14.38 -26.17
C ILE A 652 -14.47 15.05 -25.07
N LYS A 653 -14.80 14.77 -23.80
CA LYS A 653 -13.99 15.17 -22.64
C LYS A 653 -13.72 13.99 -21.72
N VAL A 654 -12.45 13.73 -21.44
CA VAL A 654 -12.02 12.88 -20.34
C VAL A 654 -11.58 13.79 -19.21
N ILE A 655 -12.44 13.89 -18.19
CA ILE A 655 -12.29 14.80 -17.07
C ILE A 655 -11.77 13.99 -15.89
N THR A 656 -10.57 14.29 -15.42
CA THR A 656 -9.99 13.68 -14.22
C THR A 656 -9.99 14.72 -13.10
N ALA A 657 -10.70 14.45 -12.01
CA ALA A 657 -10.79 15.38 -10.89
C ALA A 657 -10.17 14.77 -9.64
N ASP A 658 -9.12 15.39 -9.11
CA ASP A 658 -8.52 14.95 -7.84
C ASP A 658 -7.65 16.05 -7.22
N ALA A 659 -7.83 16.25 -5.92
CA ALA A 659 -7.03 17.21 -5.16
C ALA A 659 -5.56 16.74 -4.96
N SER A 660 -5.23 15.48 -5.24
CA SER A 660 -3.85 15.01 -5.15
C SER A 660 -3.03 15.26 -6.44
N LEU A 661 -3.61 15.74 -7.52
CA LEU A 661 -2.92 15.88 -8.80
C LEU A 661 -2.43 17.32 -9.06
N THR A 662 -1.85 17.99 -8.07
CA THR A 662 -1.67 19.45 -8.09
C THR A 662 -0.68 20.01 -9.13
N LEU A 663 0.12 19.18 -9.80
CA LEU A 663 1.13 19.59 -10.78
C LEU A 663 1.10 18.72 -12.03
N LYS A 664 1.47 19.29 -13.19
CA LYS A 664 1.57 18.53 -14.45
C LYS A 664 2.54 17.35 -14.33
N ASP A 665 3.68 17.53 -13.67
CA ASP A 665 4.69 16.47 -13.52
C ASP A 665 4.16 15.28 -12.72
N VAL A 666 3.25 15.54 -11.77
CA VAL A 666 2.58 14.51 -10.97
C VAL A 666 1.51 13.82 -11.80
N VAL A 667 0.75 14.57 -12.60
CA VAL A 667 -0.19 14.00 -13.59
C VAL A 667 0.54 13.09 -14.57
N GLU A 668 1.65 13.53 -15.15
CA GLU A 668 2.42 12.75 -16.11
C GLU A 668 3.08 11.52 -15.45
N SER A 669 3.73 11.68 -14.29
CA SER A 669 4.37 10.55 -13.58
C SER A 669 3.35 9.54 -13.05
N HIS A 670 2.23 10.00 -12.48
CA HIS A 670 1.25 9.10 -11.86
C HIS A 670 0.24 8.53 -12.87
N LEU A 671 -0.27 9.30 -13.82
CA LEU A 671 -1.36 8.82 -14.69
C LEU A 671 -0.88 8.18 -15.99
N SER A 672 0.37 8.41 -16.43
CA SER A 672 0.84 7.86 -17.70
C SER A 672 1.16 6.36 -17.66
N ASP A 673 1.55 5.84 -16.49
CA ASP A 673 1.91 4.43 -16.30
C ASP A 673 0.76 3.65 -15.65
N GLN A 674 0.28 2.59 -16.33
CA GLN A 674 -0.75 1.68 -15.83
C GLN A 674 -0.18 0.55 -14.96
N ASN A 675 1.15 0.46 -14.83
CA ASN A 675 1.76 -0.54 -13.96
C ASN A 675 1.29 -0.38 -12.53
N VAL A 676 1.21 -1.53 -11.88
CA VAL A 676 0.83 -1.66 -10.49
C VAL A 676 1.90 -0.96 -9.61
N GLN A 677 1.48 -0.06 -8.72
CA GLN A 677 2.36 0.76 -7.85
C GLN A 677 1.83 0.75 -6.41
N ALA A 678 2.68 0.99 -5.40
CA ALA A 678 2.26 1.11 -4.00
C ALA A 678 1.88 2.57 -3.66
N ASP A 679 1.43 2.79 -2.42
CA ASP A 679 1.14 4.12 -1.90
C ASP A 679 2.44 4.94 -1.88
N LYS A 680 2.37 6.23 -2.24
CA LYS A 680 3.55 7.09 -2.33
C LYS A 680 3.27 8.55 -2.02
N ILE A 681 4.30 9.28 -1.63
CA ILE A 681 4.31 10.74 -1.48
C ILE A 681 5.16 11.36 -2.59
N PHE A 682 4.53 12.19 -3.42
CA PHE A 682 5.27 13.02 -4.37
C PHE A 682 5.84 14.23 -3.65
N VAL A 683 7.13 14.48 -3.86
CA VAL A 683 7.83 15.65 -3.34
C VAL A 683 8.45 16.39 -4.52
N ARG A 684 8.06 17.66 -4.71
CA ARG A 684 8.61 18.54 -5.74
C ARG A 684 9.04 19.83 -5.10
N GLN A 685 10.29 20.24 -5.33
CA GLN A 685 10.70 21.59 -4.99
C GLN A 685 10.05 22.55 -5.99
N VAL A 686 9.45 23.64 -5.51
CA VAL A 686 8.71 24.59 -6.36
C VAL A 686 9.23 26.01 -6.20
N SER A 687 9.11 26.80 -7.26
CA SER A 687 9.38 28.24 -7.25
C SER A 687 8.14 29.04 -6.79
N SER A 688 8.32 30.32 -6.45
CA SER A 688 7.26 31.19 -5.92
C SER A 688 6.06 31.38 -6.87
N THR A 689 6.23 31.21 -8.18
CA THR A 689 5.16 31.37 -9.17
C THR A 689 4.02 30.34 -9.04
N GLN A 690 4.25 29.20 -8.38
CA GLN A 690 3.25 28.14 -8.19
C GLN A 690 2.45 28.28 -6.87
N GLN A 691 2.63 29.38 -6.14
CA GLN A 691 1.96 29.69 -4.87
C GLN A 691 0.66 30.52 -5.04
N GLN A 692 0.13 30.62 -6.26
CA GLN A 692 -1.10 31.39 -6.55
C GLN A 692 -2.38 30.63 -6.16
N CYS A 693 -3.45 31.38 -5.88
CA CYS A 693 -4.75 30.81 -5.50
C CYS A 693 -5.51 30.13 -6.66
N LEU A 694 -5.22 30.49 -7.91
CA LEU A 694 -5.81 29.90 -9.12
C LEU A 694 -4.79 29.95 -10.26
N TRP A 695 -4.62 28.86 -11.00
CA TRP A 695 -3.76 28.85 -12.19
C TRP A 695 -4.16 27.74 -13.18
N VAL A 696 -3.68 27.88 -14.42
CA VAL A 696 -3.95 26.97 -15.54
C VAL A 696 -2.64 26.59 -16.22
N ASP A 697 -2.49 25.32 -16.56
CA ASP A 697 -1.36 24.80 -17.34
C ASP A 697 -1.85 24.00 -18.55
N GLN A 698 -1.16 24.15 -19.67
CA GLN A 698 -1.51 23.55 -20.96
C GLN A 698 -0.37 22.65 -21.40
N PHE A 699 -0.66 21.37 -21.66
CA PHE A 699 0.37 20.37 -21.95
C PHE A 699 -0.15 19.25 -22.86
N LYS A 700 0.73 18.30 -23.21
CA LYS A 700 0.38 17.11 -24.00
C LYS A 700 0.40 15.87 -23.12
N PHE A 701 -0.77 15.41 -22.70
CA PHE A 701 -0.88 14.17 -21.94
C PHE A 701 -0.52 12.96 -22.81
N LEU A 702 0.25 12.02 -22.24
CA LEU A 702 0.80 10.85 -22.94
C LEU A 702 1.60 11.20 -24.21
N ASN A 703 2.22 12.38 -24.23
CA ASN A 703 2.94 12.94 -25.37
C ASN A 703 2.10 13.08 -26.66
N GLN A 704 0.78 12.95 -26.57
CA GLN A 704 -0.10 12.85 -27.75
C GLN A 704 -1.29 13.80 -27.68
N TYR A 705 -1.99 13.86 -26.54
CA TYR A 705 -3.30 14.50 -26.46
C TYR A 705 -3.21 15.89 -25.81
N PRO A 706 -3.79 16.94 -26.42
CA PRO A 706 -3.91 18.24 -25.77
C PRO A 706 -4.68 18.14 -24.45
N ALA A 707 -4.13 18.75 -23.41
CA ALA A 707 -4.68 18.70 -22.07
C ALA A 707 -4.58 20.04 -21.34
N THR A 708 -5.62 20.35 -20.58
CA THR A 708 -5.66 21.48 -19.64
C THR A 708 -5.64 20.98 -18.21
N LEU A 709 -4.80 21.57 -17.35
CA LEU A 709 -4.85 21.41 -15.90
C LEU A 709 -5.32 22.73 -15.26
N ILE A 710 -6.35 22.67 -14.43
CA ILE A 710 -6.88 23.82 -13.68
C ILE A 710 -6.76 23.51 -12.18
N ASN A 711 -5.98 24.32 -11.47
CA ASN A 711 -5.75 24.18 -10.04
C ASN A 711 -6.23 25.39 -9.25
N ALA A 712 -6.78 25.14 -8.06
CA ALA A 712 -7.13 26.18 -7.09
C ALA A 712 -6.62 25.81 -5.69
N ASN A 713 -5.98 26.78 -5.03
CA ASN A 713 -5.43 26.71 -3.69
C ASN A 713 -6.13 27.72 -2.80
N SER A 714 -6.89 27.24 -1.81
CA SER A 714 -7.60 28.10 -0.87
C SER A 714 -8.09 27.31 0.32
N TYR A 715 -8.46 27.98 1.40
CA TYR A 715 -9.17 27.39 2.53
C TYR A 715 -10.40 28.23 2.90
N PRO A 716 -11.52 27.65 3.35
CA PRO A 716 -12.74 28.41 3.66
C PRO A 716 -12.66 29.03 5.06
N ALA A 717 -11.78 30.02 5.26
CA ALA A 717 -11.69 30.83 6.47
C ALA A 717 -10.98 32.16 6.18
N SER A 718 -11.31 33.22 6.93
CA SER A 718 -10.52 34.48 6.92
C SER A 718 -9.27 34.38 7.81
N GLN A 719 -9.34 33.51 8.83
CA GLN A 719 -8.22 33.15 9.69
C GLN A 719 -8.32 31.68 10.09
N LEU A 720 -7.20 30.97 10.00
CA LEU A 720 -7.07 29.58 10.41
C LEU A 720 -6.01 29.43 11.50
N THR A 721 -6.43 28.97 12.67
CA THR A 721 -5.53 28.60 13.77
C THR A 721 -5.31 27.09 13.75
N ILE A 722 -4.05 26.67 13.76
CA ILE A 722 -3.63 25.26 13.76
C ILE A 722 -2.89 24.96 15.05
N ASP A 723 -3.46 24.09 15.88
CA ASP A 723 -2.87 23.60 17.12
C ASP A 723 -2.30 22.19 16.92
N TYR A 724 -1.17 21.91 17.55
CA TYR A 724 -0.53 20.60 17.57
C TYR A 724 -0.41 20.14 19.03
N GLN A 725 -0.92 18.95 19.33
CA GLN A 725 -0.79 18.27 20.61
C GLN A 725 -0.09 16.93 20.40
N VAL A 726 1.09 16.77 20.98
CA VAL A 726 1.95 15.61 20.76
C VAL A 726 2.22 14.91 22.10
N LEU A 727 2.02 13.60 22.15
CA LEU A 727 2.43 12.72 23.24
C LEU A 727 3.50 11.74 22.75
N ILE A 728 4.67 11.75 23.37
CA ILE A 728 5.76 10.81 23.07
C ILE A 728 5.95 9.90 24.26
N HIS A 729 5.68 8.60 24.08
CA HIS A 729 5.97 7.59 25.08
C HIS A 729 7.32 6.93 24.77
N SER A 730 8.36 7.35 25.50
CA SER A 730 9.69 6.78 25.38
C SER A 730 9.76 5.46 26.15
N VAL A 731 10.18 4.36 25.52
CA VAL A 731 10.26 3.03 26.18
C VAL A 731 11.54 2.31 25.82
N ASN A 732 12.22 1.74 26.80
CA ASN A 732 13.36 0.86 26.58
C ASN A 732 12.94 -0.44 25.88
N ASP A 733 13.72 -0.94 24.92
CA ASP A 733 13.40 -2.15 24.16
C ASP A 733 13.16 -3.39 25.04
N GLN A 734 13.82 -3.50 26.19
CA GLN A 734 13.67 -4.61 27.13
C GLN A 734 12.37 -4.55 27.96
N GLU A 735 11.82 -3.35 28.14
CA GLU A 735 10.61 -3.08 28.91
C GLU A 735 9.38 -2.87 28.01
N ASN A 736 9.55 -3.05 26.70
CA ASN A 736 8.50 -2.84 25.72
C ASN A 736 7.43 -3.93 25.80
N ASN A 737 6.37 -3.66 26.56
CA ASN A 737 5.15 -4.46 26.54
C ASN A 737 4.21 -4.02 25.40
N GLU A 738 3.41 -4.95 24.87
CA GLU A 738 2.44 -4.67 23.79
C GLU A 738 1.31 -3.72 24.23
N ASP A 739 1.17 -3.44 25.53
CA ASP A 739 0.11 -2.59 26.04
C ASP A 739 0.42 -1.10 25.86
N ASN A 740 -0.33 -0.45 24.97
CA ASN A 740 -0.31 0.99 24.74
C ASN A 740 -1.47 1.72 25.45
N SER A 741 -2.19 1.04 26.36
CA SER A 741 -3.39 1.57 27.01
C SER A 741 -3.16 2.90 27.71
N THR A 742 -2.05 3.08 28.43
CA THR A 742 -1.73 4.32 29.15
C THR A 742 -1.64 5.53 28.21
N LEU A 743 -0.86 5.42 27.13
CA LEU A 743 -0.70 6.48 26.13
C LEU A 743 -2.03 6.79 25.44
N ILE A 744 -2.78 5.76 25.07
CA ILE A 744 -4.11 5.89 24.44
C ILE A 744 -5.07 6.62 25.39
N ASN A 745 -5.10 6.25 26.67
CA ASN A 745 -6.00 6.83 27.67
C ASN A 745 -5.68 8.30 27.92
N GLN A 746 -4.40 8.65 28.09
CA GLN A 746 -4.00 10.05 28.26
C GLN A 746 -4.41 10.90 27.06
N MET A 747 -4.24 10.39 25.83
CA MET A 747 -4.70 11.12 24.64
C MET A 747 -6.21 11.30 24.61
N ILE A 748 -6.99 10.26 24.96
CA ILE A 748 -8.45 10.35 25.08
C ILE A 748 -8.84 11.43 26.09
N ASP A 749 -8.17 11.49 27.24
CA ASP A 749 -8.48 12.48 28.27
C ASP A 749 -8.22 13.91 27.80
N ILE A 750 -7.15 14.16 27.05
CA ILE A 750 -6.87 15.48 26.47
C ILE A 750 -7.96 15.86 25.46
N ILE A 751 -8.29 14.97 24.52
CA ILE A 751 -9.33 15.22 23.51
C ILE A 751 -10.68 15.48 24.19
N LYS A 752 -11.01 14.68 25.22
CA LYS A 752 -12.23 14.85 26.02
C LYS A 752 -12.29 16.24 26.66
N SER A 753 -11.21 16.68 27.31
CA SER A 753 -11.13 17.99 27.93
C SER A 753 -11.31 19.13 26.92
N ASP A 754 -10.69 19.02 25.73
CA ASP A 754 -10.86 20.00 24.66
C ASP A 754 -12.31 20.07 24.18
N ILE A 755 -12.98 18.91 23.97
CA ILE A 755 -14.38 18.87 23.56
C ILE A 755 -15.28 19.55 24.61
N LEU A 756 -15.12 19.20 25.89
CA LEU A 756 -15.93 19.77 26.98
C LEU A 756 -15.71 21.28 27.12
N GLN A 757 -14.47 21.75 27.00
CA GLN A 757 -14.16 23.17 27.03
C GLN A 757 -14.89 23.92 25.90
N ARG A 758 -14.91 23.37 24.68
CA ARG A 758 -15.57 24.00 23.53
C ARG A 758 -17.09 23.92 23.58
N LEU A 759 -17.65 22.82 24.09
CA LEU A 759 -19.08 22.71 24.37
C LEU A 759 -19.54 23.78 25.37
N ASN A 760 -18.76 24.04 26.43
CA ASN A 760 -19.06 25.09 27.40
C ASN A 760 -19.01 26.51 26.80
N GLN A 761 -18.17 26.74 25.79
CA GLN A 761 -18.11 28.04 25.09
C GLN A 761 -19.29 28.25 24.13
N ASN A 762 -19.85 27.17 23.59
CA ASN A 762 -20.98 27.15 22.66
C ASN A 762 -20.80 28.09 21.43
N GLN A 763 -19.62 28.03 20.80
CA GLN A 763 -19.24 28.91 19.68
C GLN A 763 -19.17 28.18 18.34
N GLY A 764 -20.22 27.44 17.98
CA GLY A 764 -20.29 26.68 16.73
C GLY A 764 -19.90 25.21 16.88
N GLN A 765 -20.02 24.47 15.78
CA GLN A 765 -19.96 23.01 15.78
C GLN A 765 -18.53 22.48 15.79
N ILE A 766 -18.35 21.29 16.38
CA ILE A 766 -17.07 20.59 16.53
C ILE A 766 -17.09 19.33 15.66
N ILE A 767 -16.11 19.18 14.78
CA ILE A 767 -15.80 17.90 14.13
C ILE A 767 -14.71 17.19 14.94
N VAL A 768 -14.90 15.92 15.24
CA VAL A 768 -13.92 15.05 15.89
C VAL A 768 -13.62 13.86 14.99
N TYR A 769 -12.41 13.80 14.44
CA TYR A 769 -11.95 12.71 13.60
C TYR A 769 -10.97 11.81 14.37
N ILE A 770 -11.36 10.54 14.53
CA ILE A 770 -10.51 9.49 15.10
C ILE A 770 -10.72 8.23 14.26
N GLN A 771 -9.66 7.72 13.63
CA GLN A 771 -9.78 6.54 12.77
C GLN A 771 -10.16 5.26 13.54
N ASN A 772 -9.64 5.11 14.76
CA ASN A 772 -9.91 3.93 15.59
C ASN A 772 -11.31 4.01 16.22
N LYS A 773 -12.23 3.19 15.69
CA LYS A 773 -13.63 3.11 16.17
C LYS A 773 -13.77 2.81 17.66
N ASP A 774 -12.94 1.90 18.19
CA ASP A 774 -12.99 1.53 19.62
C ASP A 774 -12.57 2.71 20.50
N LYS A 775 -11.56 3.47 20.06
CA LYS A 775 -11.07 4.66 20.76
C LYS A 775 -12.09 5.79 20.72
N LEU A 776 -12.68 6.05 19.53
CA LEU A 776 -13.75 7.04 19.35
C LEU A 776 -14.95 6.73 20.23
N LYS A 777 -15.39 5.47 20.26
CA LYS A 777 -16.50 5.06 21.12
C LYS A 777 -16.18 5.26 22.60
N LYS A 778 -14.99 4.85 23.04
CA LYS A 778 -14.55 5.05 24.42
C LYS A 778 -14.56 6.53 24.82
N LEU A 779 -14.16 7.43 23.91
CA LEU A 779 -14.23 8.88 24.13
C LEU A 779 -15.68 9.35 24.34
N ILE A 780 -16.61 8.93 23.47
CA ILE A 780 -18.04 9.27 23.57
C ILE A 780 -18.63 8.78 24.91
N ASP A 781 -18.37 7.53 25.28
CA ASP A 781 -18.83 6.94 26.55
C ASP A 781 -18.31 7.72 27.78
N LEU A 782 -17.10 8.28 27.71
CA LEU A 782 -16.52 9.08 28.79
C LEU A 782 -17.14 10.48 28.87
N ILE A 783 -17.46 11.10 27.73
CA ILE A 783 -18.14 12.39 27.66
C ILE A 783 -19.57 12.26 28.21
N ALA A 784 -20.31 11.23 27.77
CA ALA A 784 -21.68 10.96 28.20
C ALA A 784 -21.81 10.70 29.71
N LYS A 785 -20.73 10.25 30.38
CA LYS A 785 -20.71 10.10 31.85
C LYS A 785 -20.55 11.42 32.60
N GLN A 786 -19.95 12.43 31.97
CA GLN A 786 -19.72 13.74 32.59
C GLN A 786 -20.84 14.74 32.28
N LEU A 787 -21.54 14.57 31.16
CA LEU A 787 -22.66 15.41 30.76
C LEU A 787 -23.99 14.70 31.06
N PRO A 788 -24.90 15.30 31.88
CA PRO A 788 -26.18 14.68 32.24
C PRO A 788 -27.12 14.40 31.05
N LYS A 789 -26.95 15.16 29.95
CA LYS A 789 -27.64 15.00 28.67
C LYS A 789 -26.60 15.14 27.55
N PHE A 790 -26.26 14.02 26.92
CA PHE A 790 -25.39 13.97 25.75
C PHE A 790 -25.92 12.85 24.84
N GLU A 791 -26.90 13.19 24.02
CA GLU A 791 -27.71 12.23 23.25
C GLU A 791 -27.44 12.33 21.75
N VAL A 792 -27.51 11.16 21.08
CA VAL A 792 -27.34 11.08 19.61
C VAL A 792 -28.51 11.79 18.94
N LYS A 793 -28.25 12.59 17.90
CA LYS A 793 -29.20 13.42 17.12
C LYS A 793 -29.66 14.70 17.80
N GLU A 794 -29.40 14.86 19.09
CA GLU A 794 -29.64 16.12 19.82
C GLU A 794 -28.32 16.86 20.02
N ASP A 795 -27.36 16.22 20.67
CA ASP A 795 -26.07 16.83 21.00
C ASP A 795 -24.96 16.44 20.01
N TYR A 796 -25.01 15.20 19.48
CA TYR A 796 -23.97 14.71 18.58
C TYR A 796 -24.45 13.72 17.50
N LEU A 797 -23.61 13.54 16.49
CA LEU A 797 -23.74 12.48 15.47
C LEU A 797 -22.47 11.64 15.38
N GLU A 798 -22.63 10.35 15.05
CA GLU A 798 -21.54 9.43 14.73
C GLU A 798 -21.58 9.04 13.25
N ILE A 799 -20.45 9.15 12.55
CA ILE A 799 -20.36 8.87 11.12
C ILE A 799 -19.22 7.88 10.82
N HIS A 800 -19.54 6.75 10.18
CA HIS A 800 -18.58 5.70 9.83
C HIS A 800 -19.00 4.85 8.60
N ALA A 801 -18.10 4.05 8.02
CA ALA A 801 -18.36 3.22 6.82
C ALA A 801 -19.55 2.27 6.95
N SER A 802 -19.84 1.84 8.17
CA SER A 802 -20.79 0.79 8.49
C SER A 802 -22.21 1.32 8.81
N LEU A 803 -22.55 2.55 8.39
CA LEU A 803 -23.87 3.14 8.64
C LEU A 803 -24.98 2.42 7.85
N SER A 804 -26.16 2.31 8.44
CA SER A 804 -27.39 1.89 7.76
C SER A 804 -28.05 3.05 6.99
N GLU A 805 -28.95 2.75 6.06
CA GLU A 805 -29.65 3.78 5.27
C GLU A 805 -30.50 4.69 6.16
N TYR A 806 -31.12 4.14 7.20
CA TYR A 806 -31.79 4.91 8.24
C TYR A 806 -30.85 5.88 8.96
N GLU A 807 -29.63 5.45 9.30
CA GLU A 807 -28.63 6.32 9.93
C GLU A 807 -28.17 7.44 8.97
N ILE A 808 -27.97 7.13 7.68
CA ILE A 808 -27.61 8.12 6.65
C ILE A 808 -28.68 9.20 6.51
N THR A 809 -29.96 8.82 6.43
CA THR A 809 -31.08 9.76 6.34
C THR A 809 -31.17 10.65 7.59
N ASN A 810 -30.96 10.07 8.78
CA ASN A 810 -30.93 10.85 10.02
C ASN A 810 -29.76 11.85 10.04
N ILE A 811 -28.57 11.45 9.58
CA ILE A 811 -27.42 12.36 9.52
C ILE A 811 -27.77 13.60 8.67
N GLN A 812 -28.40 13.42 7.51
CA GLN A 812 -28.80 14.58 6.69
C GLN A 812 -29.80 15.50 7.39
N LYS A 813 -30.70 14.94 8.21
CA LYS A 813 -31.72 15.71 8.93
C LYS A 813 -31.14 16.52 10.10
N TYR A 814 -30.17 15.98 10.83
CA TYR A 814 -29.68 16.55 12.10
C TYR A 814 -28.26 17.14 12.02
N LYS A 815 -27.55 17.01 10.89
CA LYS A 815 -26.14 17.44 10.74
C LYS A 815 -25.88 18.89 11.11
N ASP A 816 -26.83 19.79 10.89
CA ASP A 816 -26.65 21.23 11.09
C ASP A 816 -27.13 21.70 12.47
N SER A 817 -27.85 20.84 13.22
CA SER A 817 -28.43 21.16 14.53
C SER A 817 -27.59 20.67 15.72
N VAL A 818 -26.78 19.62 15.54
CA VAL A 818 -25.97 19.05 16.63
C VAL A 818 -24.70 19.86 16.91
N ASN A 819 -24.17 19.75 18.13
CA ASN A 819 -22.96 20.46 18.55
C ASN A 819 -21.67 19.73 18.16
N VAL A 820 -21.69 18.39 18.12
CA VAL A 820 -20.50 17.56 17.86
C VAL A 820 -20.74 16.52 16.77
N ILE A 821 -19.76 16.35 15.88
CA ILE A 821 -19.77 15.30 14.86
C ILE A 821 -18.55 14.42 15.04
N PHE A 822 -18.76 13.19 15.48
CA PHE A 822 -17.73 12.17 15.58
C PHE A 822 -17.62 11.40 14.26
N MET A 823 -16.43 11.29 13.69
CA MET A 823 -16.21 10.62 12.41
C MET A 823 -14.93 9.79 12.32
N THR A 824 -14.94 8.82 11.41
CA THR A 824 -13.79 7.95 11.07
C THR A 824 -13.38 8.12 9.59
N ALA A 825 -12.25 7.54 9.19
CA ALA A 825 -11.71 7.48 7.83
C ALA A 825 -12.75 7.51 6.69
N SER A 826 -13.55 6.46 6.64
CA SER A 826 -14.65 6.25 5.68
C SER A 826 -15.76 7.30 5.64
N ALA A 827 -15.92 8.09 6.71
CA ALA A 827 -16.97 9.10 6.86
C ALA A 827 -16.52 10.53 6.53
N SER A 828 -15.22 10.73 6.32
CA SER A 828 -14.62 12.01 5.93
C SER A 828 -15.00 12.45 4.51
N ARG A 829 -16.05 11.90 3.91
CA ARG A 829 -16.29 11.79 2.46
C ARG A 829 -17.77 12.03 2.14
N GLY A 830 -18.08 12.95 1.22
CA GLY A 830 -19.46 13.27 0.77
C GLY A 830 -20.25 14.34 1.55
N LEU A 831 -20.11 14.45 2.87
CA LEU A 831 -20.88 15.42 3.67
C LEU A 831 -20.16 16.75 3.89
N SER A 832 -20.89 17.85 4.10
CA SER A 832 -20.34 19.14 4.53
C SER A 832 -21.11 19.64 5.75
N PHE A 833 -20.41 20.34 6.64
CA PHE A 833 -20.91 20.81 7.93
C PHE A 833 -20.65 22.33 8.06
N PRO A 834 -21.52 23.18 7.47
CA PRO A 834 -21.29 24.62 7.34
C PRO A 834 -21.10 25.36 8.67
N ASN A 835 -21.67 24.84 9.76
CA ASN A 835 -21.61 25.42 11.10
C ASN A 835 -20.34 25.04 11.89
N THR A 836 -19.41 24.30 11.28
CA THR A 836 -18.17 23.86 11.94
C THR A 836 -17.20 25.03 12.14
N ARG A 837 -16.83 25.25 13.40
CA ARG A 837 -15.76 26.18 13.79
C ARG A 837 -14.49 25.45 14.24
N TYR A 838 -14.64 24.28 14.85
CA TYR A 838 -13.54 23.51 15.45
C TYR A 838 -13.40 22.14 14.77
N ILE A 839 -12.18 21.75 14.40
CA ILE A 839 -11.88 20.44 13.83
C ILE A 839 -10.76 19.80 14.67
N LEU A 840 -11.08 18.71 15.35
CA LEU A 840 -10.19 17.94 16.21
C LEU A 840 -9.81 16.65 15.48
N VAL A 841 -8.52 16.43 15.22
CA VAL A 841 -8.04 15.34 14.35
C VAL A 841 -6.95 14.54 15.04
N GLU A 842 -7.22 13.27 15.34
CA GLU A 842 -6.16 12.33 15.71
C GLU A 842 -5.42 11.83 14.47
N ILE A 843 -4.10 12.00 14.47
CA ILE A 843 -3.21 11.50 13.42
C ILE A 843 -2.89 10.03 13.69
N PRO A 844 -3.28 9.10 12.79
CA PRO A 844 -2.95 7.69 12.96
C PRO A 844 -1.48 7.40 12.63
N GLY A 845 -0.87 6.45 13.35
CA GLY A 845 0.53 6.03 13.16
C GLY A 845 0.76 4.87 12.17
N PHE A 846 -0.15 4.66 11.22
CA PHE A 846 -0.04 3.60 10.20
C PHE A 846 -0.56 4.12 8.86
N GLN A 847 -0.29 3.43 7.73
CA GLN A 847 -0.79 3.80 6.38
C GLN A 847 -0.76 5.32 6.12
N ILE A 848 0.42 5.93 6.33
CA ILE A 848 0.58 7.37 6.46
C ILE A 848 0.03 8.09 5.22
N GLU A 849 0.32 7.59 4.02
CA GLU A 849 -0.13 8.15 2.74
C GLU A 849 -1.66 8.24 2.66
N GLN A 850 -2.35 7.13 2.96
CA GLN A 850 -3.82 7.08 2.91
C GLN A 850 -4.44 8.00 3.96
N ASN A 851 -3.92 7.95 5.19
CA ASN A 851 -4.42 8.73 6.30
C ASN A 851 -4.21 10.23 6.14
N LEU A 852 -3.08 10.65 5.56
CA LEU A 852 -2.85 12.06 5.21
C LEU A 852 -3.87 12.56 4.19
N MET A 853 -4.15 11.77 3.16
CA MET A 853 -5.15 12.15 2.15
C MET A 853 -6.56 12.25 2.76
N GLU A 854 -6.90 11.40 3.73
CA GLU A 854 -8.15 11.51 4.48
C GLU A 854 -8.19 12.74 5.38
N ILE A 855 -7.13 13.04 6.12
CA ILE A 855 -7.06 14.24 6.97
C ILE A 855 -7.23 15.50 6.12
N ILE A 856 -6.57 15.57 4.95
CA ILE A 856 -6.75 16.66 4.00
C ILE A 856 -8.22 16.80 3.60
N GLN A 857 -8.97 15.71 3.45
CA GLN A 857 -10.40 15.79 3.14
C GLN A 857 -11.25 16.23 4.35
N VAL A 858 -10.91 15.78 5.56
CA VAL A 858 -11.60 16.13 6.81
C VAL A 858 -11.57 17.63 7.07
N ILE A 859 -10.40 18.27 6.92
CA ILE A 859 -10.26 19.70 7.25
C ILE A 859 -11.12 20.59 6.35
N TYR A 860 -11.49 20.15 5.14
CA TYR A 860 -12.43 20.87 4.26
C TYR A 860 -13.90 20.54 4.53
N ARG A 861 -14.24 19.71 5.52
CA ARG A 861 -15.64 19.35 5.81
C ARG A 861 -16.44 20.48 6.41
N GLY A 862 -15.79 21.39 7.13
CA GLY A 862 -16.43 22.56 7.72
C GLY A 862 -16.74 23.70 6.73
N ARG A 863 -17.02 23.41 5.46
CA ARG A 863 -17.22 24.41 4.39
C ARG A 863 -18.68 24.66 4.06
N GLY A 864 -18.98 25.77 3.38
CA GLY A 864 -20.26 26.01 2.70
C GLY A 864 -21.26 26.88 3.47
N GLY A 865 -20.82 27.67 4.44
CA GLY A 865 -21.67 28.56 5.23
C GLY A 865 -21.03 29.93 5.46
N SER A 866 -21.69 30.78 6.27
CA SER A 866 -21.18 32.11 6.62
C SER A 866 -19.83 32.07 7.34
N LEU A 867 -19.52 30.97 8.04
CA LEU A 867 -18.22 30.73 8.66
C LEU A 867 -17.07 30.56 7.66
N ASP A 868 -17.33 30.41 6.37
CA ASP A 868 -16.26 30.44 5.34
C ASP A 868 -15.52 31.78 5.34
N GLN A 869 -16.15 32.88 5.80
CA GLN A 869 -15.53 34.20 6.00
C GLN A 869 -15.08 34.47 7.45
N GLY A 870 -15.22 33.48 8.34
CA GLY A 870 -14.90 33.59 9.77
C GLY A 870 -13.58 32.94 10.17
N GLU A 871 -13.34 32.93 11.48
CA GLU A 871 -12.21 32.22 12.09
C GLU A 871 -12.52 30.73 12.25
N LYS A 872 -11.56 29.87 11.90
CA LYS A 872 -11.64 28.41 12.12
C LYS A 872 -10.41 27.90 12.87
N PHE A 873 -10.61 26.80 13.58
CA PHE A 873 -9.58 26.17 14.41
C PHE A 873 -9.44 24.69 14.03
N ILE A 874 -8.21 24.24 13.81
CA ILE A 874 -7.87 22.83 13.65
C ILE A 874 -6.90 22.45 14.76
N LYS A 875 -7.16 21.36 15.47
CA LYS A 875 -6.23 20.80 16.45
C LYS A 875 -5.86 19.38 16.08
N PHE A 876 -4.57 19.14 15.87
CA PHE A 876 -4.01 17.83 15.55
C PHE A 876 -3.47 17.16 16.81
N TYR A 877 -3.80 15.87 16.98
CA TYR A 877 -3.34 15.05 18.09
C TYR A 877 -2.46 13.92 17.55
N LEU A 878 -1.20 13.87 17.98
CA LEU A 878 -0.28 12.78 17.64
C LEU A 878 0.15 12.07 18.92
N SER A 879 0.00 10.76 18.97
CA SER A 879 0.63 9.93 20.00
C SER A 879 1.58 8.96 19.34
N ASP A 880 2.85 8.99 19.71
CA ASP A 880 3.87 8.09 19.17
C ASP A 880 4.66 7.40 20.29
N LYS A 881 5.14 6.19 20.01
CA LYS A 881 5.96 5.39 20.94
C LYS A 881 7.40 5.38 20.44
N ALA A 882 8.29 6.04 21.17
CA ALA A 882 9.71 6.09 20.85
C ALA A 882 10.45 4.95 21.55
N ILE A 883 10.67 3.84 20.85
CA ILE A 883 11.47 2.72 21.36
C ILE A 883 12.95 3.07 21.20
N TYR A 884 13.72 2.99 22.28
CA TYR A 884 15.17 3.27 22.26
C TYR A 884 15.97 2.10 22.83
N PHE A 885 17.21 1.98 22.36
CA PHE A 885 18.11 0.89 22.73
C PHE A 885 19.19 1.38 23.68
N THR A 886 19.56 0.55 24.65
CA THR A 886 20.69 0.82 25.56
C THR A 886 21.84 -0.13 25.24
N PRO A 887 22.77 0.26 24.35
CA PRO A 887 23.86 -0.62 23.92
C PRO A 887 24.81 -0.90 25.09
N LYS A 888 25.14 -2.18 25.29
CA LYS A 888 26.14 -2.63 26.28
C LYS A 888 27.53 -2.81 25.68
N VAL A 889 27.61 -2.87 24.35
CA VAL A 889 28.84 -3.04 23.60
C VAL A 889 28.87 -2.08 22.41
N ASP A 890 30.07 -1.74 21.95
CA ASP A 890 30.27 -0.98 20.72
C ASP A 890 30.17 -1.88 19.47
N GLN A 891 30.51 -1.31 18.31
CA GLN A 891 30.39 -1.96 16.99
C GLN A 891 31.38 -3.12 16.80
N ASP A 892 32.49 -3.12 17.53
CA ASP A 892 33.53 -4.16 17.50
C ASP A 892 33.35 -5.16 18.67
N ASN A 893 32.18 -5.11 19.32
CA ASN A 893 31.80 -5.89 20.49
C ASN A 893 32.73 -5.68 21.70
N HIS A 894 33.23 -4.46 21.92
CA HIS A 894 33.88 -4.06 23.17
C HIS A 894 32.85 -3.56 24.18
N PRO A 895 32.98 -3.92 25.47
CA PRO A 895 32.08 -3.43 26.53
C PRO A 895 32.12 -1.89 26.65
N LEU A 896 30.94 -1.28 26.70
CA LEU A 896 30.79 0.16 26.94
C LEU A 896 30.74 0.45 28.44
N SER A 897 31.30 1.59 28.87
CA SER A 897 31.08 2.08 30.24
C SER A 897 29.62 2.50 30.45
N PRO A 898 29.11 2.53 31.69
CA PRO A 898 27.74 2.97 31.98
C PRO A 898 27.41 4.37 31.44
N ALA A 899 28.37 5.31 31.51
CA ALA A 899 28.20 6.66 30.99
C ALA A 899 28.06 6.70 29.46
N GLN A 900 28.93 5.94 28.75
CA GLN A 900 28.85 5.82 27.29
C GLN A 900 27.55 5.14 26.85
N SER A 901 27.11 4.12 27.58
CA SER A 901 25.86 3.41 27.32
C SER A 901 24.64 4.33 27.46
N GLN A 902 24.58 5.14 28.52
CA GLN A 902 23.51 6.12 28.74
C GLN A 902 23.48 7.21 27.68
N GLU A 903 24.65 7.70 27.27
CA GLU A 903 24.74 8.73 26.25
C GLU A 903 24.30 8.24 24.86
N LEU A 904 24.71 7.02 24.47
CA LEU A 904 24.23 6.38 23.26
C LEU A 904 22.72 6.06 23.33
N ALA A 905 22.19 5.73 24.51
CA ALA A 905 20.76 5.55 24.72
C ALA A 905 19.99 6.86 24.49
N LYS A 906 20.53 8.01 24.94
CA LYS A 906 19.96 9.34 24.68
C LYS A 906 19.91 9.64 23.18
N ILE A 907 21.00 9.38 22.45
CA ILE A 907 21.04 9.57 20.99
C ILE A 907 20.04 8.62 20.31
N SER A 908 19.97 7.35 20.74
CA SER A 908 18.99 6.39 20.22
C SER A 908 17.55 6.86 20.42
N LEU A 909 17.25 7.52 21.55
CA LEU A 909 15.93 8.07 21.84
C LEU A 909 15.62 9.26 20.94
N GLN A 910 16.55 10.20 20.78
CA GLN A 910 16.40 11.35 19.89
C GLN A 910 16.09 10.92 18.45
N GLU A 911 16.78 9.90 17.95
CA GLU A 911 16.54 9.33 16.63
C GLU A 911 15.17 8.66 16.52
N SER A 912 14.71 7.98 17.58
CA SER A 912 13.38 7.38 17.63
C SER A 912 12.29 8.47 17.57
N CYS A 913 12.51 9.60 18.24
CA CYS A 913 11.61 10.75 18.24
C CYS A 913 11.53 11.50 16.89
N LEU A 914 12.51 11.31 15.98
CA LEU A 914 12.44 11.88 14.63
C LEU A 914 11.21 11.41 13.86
N SER A 915 10.69 10.21 14.15
CA SER A 915 9.45 9.70 13.54
C SER A 915 8.28 10.66 13.76
N ALA A 916 8.04 11.07 15.00
CA ALA A 916 6.98 12.03 15.33
C ALA A 916 7.17 13.38 14.62
N LEU A 917 8.40 13.92 14.60
CA LEU A 917 8.70 15.18 13.91
C LEU A 917 8.42 15.07 12.40
N ASN A 918 8.85 13.97 11.78
CA ASN A 918 8.66 13.73 10.35
C ASN A 918 7.18 13.63 9.98
N ILE A 919 6.34 12.99 10.82
CA ILE A 919 4.88 12.91 10.60
C ILE A 919 4.28 14.32 10.58
N LEU A 920 4.67 15.17 11.54
CA LEU A 920 4.15 16.52 11.65
C LEU A 920 4.58 17.40 10.47
N ILE A 921 5.83 17.31 10.02
CA ILE A 921 6.33 18.06 8.87
C ILE A 921 5.62 17.61 7.58
N ILE A 922 5.47 16.31 7.37
CA ILE A 922 4.77 15.78 6.18
C ILE A 922 3.30 16.19 6.19
N LEU A 923 2.62 16.05 7.33
CA LEU A 923 1.25 16.49 7.51
C LEU A 923 1.11 17.97 7.18
N LYS A 924 1.94 18.82 7.79
CA LYS A 924 1.89 20.25 7.56
C LYS A 924 2.15 20.58 6.09
N ALA A 925 3.21 20.05 5.50
CA ALA A 925 3.57 20.33 4.11
C ALA A 925 2.47 19.90 3.14
N SER A 926 1.83 18.75 3.39
CA SER A 926 0.72 18.24 2.56
C SER A 926 -0.54 19.11 2.69
N ILE A 927 -0.87 19.59 3.91
CA ILE A 927 -1.99 20.52 4.12
C ILE A 927 -1.70 21.87 3.45
N MET A 928 -0.50 22.42 3.66
CA MET A 928 -0.11 23.72 3.08
C MET A 928 -0.08 23.67 1.56
N THR A 929 0.35 22.55 0.97
CA THR A 929 0.25 22.31 -0.49
C THR A 929 -1.17 22.53 -1.00
N ARG A 930 -2.21 22.18 -0.23
CA ARG A 930 -3.61 22.39 -0.62
C ARG A 930 -4.14 23.79 -0.34
N ILE A 931 -3.69 24.41 0.74
CA ILE A 931 -4.18 25.71 1.19
C ILE A 931 -3.52 26.86 0.42
N VAL A 932 -2.19 26.82 0.25
CA VAL A 932 -1.38 27.90 -0.34
C VAL A 932 -0.55 27.46 -1.55
N GLY A 933 -0.62 26.18 -1.94
CA GLY A 933 0.11 25.65 -3.10
C GLY A 933 1.47 25.03 -2.80
N SER A 934 2.06 25.26 -1.62
CA SER A 934 3.31 24.58 -1.18
C SER A 934 3.47 24.59 0.34
N GLY A 935 4.30 23.70 0.88
CA GLY A 935 4.72 23.68 2.28
C GLY A 935 6.19 23.99 2.46
N GLN A 936 6.54 24.69 3.53
CA GLN A 936 7.94 24.96 3.87
C GLN A 936 8.57 23.75 4.57
N ILE A 937 9.69 23.27 4.05
CA ILE A 937 10.53 22.24 4.68
C ILE A 937 11.94 22.82 4.79
N GLY A 938 12.36 23.17 6.00
CA GLY A 938 13.58 23.96 6.18
C GLY A 938 13.49 25.32 5.49
N PHE A 939 14.37 25.58 4.53
CA PHE A 939 14.44 26.84 3.79
C PHE A 939 13.73 26.84 2.44
N GLN A 940 13.23 25.69 2.02
CA GLN A 940 12.73 25.51 0.67
C GLN A 940 11.23 25.19 0.69
N SER A 941 10.55 25.61 -0.37
CA SER A 941 9.14 25.32 -0.60
C SER A 941 8.99 24.04 -1.40
N TYR A 942 8.18 23.13 -0.89
CA TYR A 942 7.90 21.84 -1.48
C TYR A 942 6.40 21.64 -1.67
N VAL A 943 6.02 21.13 -2.84
CA VAL A 943 4.74 20.47 -3.03
C VAL A 943 4.88 19.04 -2.53
N MET A 944 4.05 18.69 -1.55
CA MET A 944 4.03 17.36 -0.95
C MET A 944 2.63 16.76 -1.10
N ILE A 945 2.55 15.64 -1.82
CA ILE A 945 1.27 15.06 -2.20
C ILE A 945 1.23 13.57 -1.88
N PRO A 946 0.43 13.14 -0.89
CA PRO A 946 0.17 11.73 -0.68
C PRO A 946 -0.79 11.19 -1.75
N ILE A 947 -0.45 10.06 -2.36
CA ILE A 947 -1.22 9.37 -3.40
C ILE A 947 -1.29 7.88 -3.08
N GLY A 948 -2.49 7.29 -3.18
CA GLY A 948 -2.68 5.84 -3.03
C GLY A 948 -2.11 5.05 -4.21
N GLY A 949 -1.78 3.78 -3.97
CA GLY A 949 -1.21 2.88 -4.95
C GLY A 949 -2.19 2.47 -6.05
N LYS A 950 -1.66 1.91 -7.14
CA LYS A 950 -2.40 1.45 -8.31
C LYS A 950 -2.54 -0.07 -8.30
N SER A 951 -3.76 -0.60 -8.42
CA SER A 951 -4.04 -2.03 -8.63
C SER A 951 -5.49 -2.25 -9.02
N ILE A 952 -5.74 -3.34 -9.74
CA ILE A 952 -7.10 -3.80 -10.01
C ILE A 952 -7.38 -5.02 -9.12
N LYS A 953 -8.40 -4.94 -8.27
CA LYS A 953 -8.82 -6.08 -7.45
C LYS A 953 -9.47 -7.15 -8.32
N GLN A 954 -9.26 -8.42 -7.98
CA GLN A 954 -10.04 -9.50 -8.56
C GLN A 954 -11.50 -9.43 -8.06
N GLY A 955 -12.45 -9.87 -8.90
CA GLY A 955 -13.85 -10.02 -8.51
C GLY A 955 -14.12 -11.32 -7.75
N GLY A 956 -14.78 -11.22 -6.58
CA GLY A 956 -15.34 -12.33 -5.80
C GLY A 956 -14.46 -12.80 -4.64
N ASP A 957 -14.94 -12.64 -3.41
CA ASP A 957 -14.35 -13.28 -2.23
C ASP A 957 -14.64 -14.79 -2.21
N SER A 958 -13.78 -15.58 -1.55
CA SER A 958 -14.15 -16.96 -1.22
C SER A 958 -15.32 -16.97 -0.24
N PHE A 959 -16.12 -18.04 -0.28
CA PHE A 959 -17.20 -18.26 0.65
C PHE A 959 -16.67 -18.34 2.09
N LEU A 960 -15.60 -19.09 2.35
CA LEU A 960 -14.99 -19.14 3.68
C LEU A 960 -14.40 -17.78 4.07
N GLY A 961 -13.78 -17.07 3.13
CA GLY A 961 -13.34 -15.69 3.35
C GLY A 961 -14.50 -14.80 3.82
N SER A 962 -15.63 -14.84 3.13
CA SER A 962 -16.86 -14.10 3.47
C SER A 962 -17.39 -14.47 4.87
N MET A 963 -17.31 -15.75 5.26
CA MET A 963 -17.72 -16.20 6.60
C MET A 963 -16.75 -15.74 7.69
N VAL A 964 -15.45 -15.71 7.43
CA VAL A 964 -14.44 -15.13 8.33
C VAL A 964 -14.66 -13.63 8.48
N THR A 965 -14.93 -12.91 7.39
CA THR A 965 -15.30 -11.49 7.43
C THR A 965 -16.57 -11.28 8.26
N LEU A 966 -17.59 -12.13 8.09
CA LEU A 966 -18.81 -12.06 8.90
C LEU A 966 -18.50 -12.24 10.39
N TYR A 967 -17.73 -13.27 10.75
CA TYR A 967 -17.30 -13.52 12.12
C TYR A 967 -16.61 -12.29 12.72
N GLN A 968 -15.69 -11.67 11.97
CA GLN A 968 -14.99 -10.46 12.40
C GLN A 968 -15.91 -9.26 12.57
N GLU A 969 -16.85 -9.03 11.64
CA GLU A 969 -17.83 -7.94 11.73
C GLU A 969 -18.80 -8.14 12.91
N VAL A 970 -19.26 -9.37 13.17
CA VAL A 970 -20.07 -9.69 14.34
C VAL A 970 -19.28 -9.48 15.63
N GLN A 971 -18.00 -9.86 15.69
CA GLN A 971 -17.15 -9.58 16.85
C GLN A 971 -16.94 -8.07 17.08
N LYS A 972 -16.76 -7.29 16.01
CA LYS A 972 -16.68 -5.83 16.09
C LYS A 972 -17.99 -5.25 16.61
N GLU A 973 -19.12 -5.70 16.09
CA GLU A 973 -20.43 -5.22 16.54
C GLU A 973 -20.73 -5.66 17.98
N SER A 974 -20.28 -6.83 18.44
CA SER A 974 -20.45 -7.26 19.85
C SER A 974 -19.67 -6.37 20.82
N LYS A 975 -18.50 -5.85 20.40
CA LYS A 975 -17.76 -4.81 21.14
C LYS A 975 -18.50 -3.48 21.13
N LYS A 976 -19.19 -3.14 20.03
CA LYS A 976 -20.06 -1.95 19.92
C LYS A 976 -21.34 -2.10 20.74
N ARG A 977 -21.92 -3.28 20.88
CA ARG A 977 -23.14 -3.53 21.68
C ARG A 977 -22.82 -4.48 22.83
N ARG A 978 -22.04 -4.01 23.81
CA ARG A 978 -21.53 -4.88 24.90
C ARG A 978 -22.61 -5.61 25.71
N GLN A 979 -23.81 -5.03 25.78
CA GLN A 979 -24.97 -5.59 26.47
C GLN A 979 -25.70 -6.65 25.64
N ASP A 980 -25.44 -6.72 24.33
CA ASP A 980 -26.02 -7.70 23.43
C ASP A 980 -25.22 -9.01 23.49
N GLN A 981 -25.64 -9.90 24.39
CA GLN A 981 -25.02 -11.21 24.58
C GLN A 981 -25.19 -12.13 23.35
N ARG A 982 -26.25 -11.91 22.55
CA ARG A 982 -26.55 -12.67 21.33
C ARG A 982 -25.40 -12.57 20.32
N LEU A 983 -24.82 -11.39 20.14
CA LEU A 983 -23.70 -11.20 19.21
C LEU A 983 -22.44 -11.99 19.62
N LYS A 984 -22.18 -12.13 20.92
CA LYS A 984 -21.07 -12.96 21.41
C LYS A 984 -21.33 -14.43 21.11
N GLU A 985 -22.54 -14.91 21.37
CA GLU A 985 -22.95 -16.28 21.07
C GLU A 985 -22.86 -16.60 19.57
N ILE A 986 -23.40 -15.72 18.72
CA ILE A 986 -23.30 -15.84 17.25
C ILE A 986 -21.83 -15.91 16.84
N SER A 987 -20.97 -15.04 17.38
CA SER A 987 -19.55 -15.04 17.04
C SER A 987 -18.85 -16.35 17.41
N GLN A 988 -19.17 -16.94 18.58
CA GLN A 988 -18.61 -18.21 19.02
C GLN A 988 -19.09 -19.36 18.13
N ARG A 989 -20.38 -19.40 17.78
CA ARG A 989 -20.95 -20.42 16.89
C ARG A 989 -20.38 -20.32 15.46
N LEU A 990 -20.18 -19.10 14.95
CA LEU A 990 -19.50 -18.86 13.67
C LEU A 990 -18.04 -19.33 13.70
N LEU A 991 -17.31 -19.10 14.80
CA LEU A 991 -15.94 -19.60 14.95
C LEU A 991 -15.91 -21.14 14.97
N ASN A 992 -16.82 -21.78 15.70
CA ASN A 992 -16.93 -23.23 15.74
C ASN A 992 -17.19 -23.82 14.34
N LEU A 993 -18.08 -23.17 13.56
CA LEU A 993 -18.33 -23.53 12.16
C LEU A 993 -17.07 -23.46 11.29
N LEU A 994 -16.09 -22.63 11.63
CA LEU A 994 -14.88 -22.35 10.85
C LEU A 994 -13.63 -23.02 11.44
N SER A 995 -13.75 -23.83 12.49
CA SER A 995 -12.62 -24.28 13.33
C SER A 995 -11.77 -25.42 12.76
N ALA A 996 -12.20 -26.06 11.67
CA ALA A 996 -11.49 -27.19 11.08
C ALA A 996 -11.35 -27.01 9.57
N GLN A 997 -10.28 -26.31 9.17
CA GLN A 997 -10.03 -25.97 7.77
C GLN A 997 -8.84 -26.73 7.19
N LYS A 998 -8.98 -27.17 5.94
CA LYS A 998 -7.92 -27.74 5.12
C LYS A 998 -7.90 -27.04 3.78
N ILE A 999 -6.70 -26.70 3.33
CA ILE A 999 -6.48 -26.10 2.02
C ILE A 999 -5.68 -27.09 1.17
N GLU A 1000 -6.19 -27.38 -0.02
CA GLU A 1000 -5.53 -28.21 -1.02
C GLU A 1000 -5.21 -27.36 -2.26
N ILE A 1001 -4.00 -27.52 -2.77
CA ILE A 1001 -3.49 -26.74 -3.91
C ILE A 1001 -3.20 -27.70 -5.05
N TYR A 1002 -3.90 -27.50 -6.17
CA TYR A 1002 -3.75 -28.30 -7.38
C TYR A 1002 -3.09 -27.49 -8.49
N ARG A 1003 -2.11 -28.09 -9.16
CA ARG A 1003 -1.42 -27.48 -10.31
C ARG A 1003 -2.02 -28.01 -11.62
N PRO A 1004 -2.18 -27.17 -12.65
CA PRO A 1004 -2.55 -27.65 -13.96
C PRO A 1004 -1.45 -28.58 -14.53
N PRO A 1005 -1.81 -29.62 -15.31
CA PRO A 1005 -0.83 -30.46 -15.98
C PRO A 1005 -0.03 -29.62 -16.98
N VAL A 1006 1.30 -29.59 -16.84
CA VAL A 1006 2.20 -28.84 -17.72
C VAL A 1006 2.47 -29.67 -18.98
N THR A 1007 2.39 -29.05 -20.15
CA THR A 1007 2.61 -29.72 -21.46
C THR A 1007 4.09 -30.02 -21.77
N SER A 1008 5.04 -29.51 -20.98
CA SER A 1008 6.47 -29.76 -21.15
C SER A 1008 7.14 -30.20 -19.84
N LYS A 1009 7.92 -31.30 -19.87
CA LYS A 1009 8.67 -31.83 -18.71
C LYS A 1009 9.82 -30.91 -18.27
N ASN A 1010 10.36 -30.08 -19.16
CA ASN A 1010 11.55 -29.26 -18.90
C ASN A 1010 11.26 -27.92 -18.19
N GLN A 1011 10.00 -27.62 -17.84
CA GLN A 1011 9.60 -26.38 -17.15
C GLN A 1011 8.78 -26.64 -15.87
N GLN A 1012 8.76 -27.88 -15.38
CA GLN A 1012 7.92 -28.24 -14.23
C GLN A 1012 8.57 -27.76 -12.93
N GLU A 1013 8.14 -26.60 -12.44
CA GLU A 1013 8.55 -26.10 -11.12
C GLU A 1013 8.06 -27.04 -10.01
N VAL A 1014 8.87 -27.26 -8.98
CA VAL A 1014 8.57 -28.16 -7.84
C VAL A 1014 8.12 -27.34 -6.63
N SER A 1015 7.26 -27.91 -5.78
CA SER A 1015 6.79 -27.20 -4.58
C SER A 1015 7.81 -27.27 -3.45
N TYR A 1016 7.93 -26.18 -2.69
CA TYR A 1016 8.71 -26.17 -1.46
C TYR A 1016 8.27 -27.29 -0.50
N LEU A 1017 6.97 -27.54 -0.39
CA LEU A 1017 6.43 -28.58 0.50
C LEU A 1017 6.81 -30.00 0.05
N SER A 1018 7.00 -30.22 -1.26
CA SER A 1018 7.49 -31.51 -1.78
C SER A 1018 9.00 -31.67 -1.69
N LEU A 1019 9.75 -30.57 -1.66
CA LEU A 1019 11.22 -30.55 -1.71
C LEU A 1019 11.90 -30.66 -0.36
N GLY A 1020 11.18 -30.47 0.75
CA GLY A 1020 11.77 -30.37 2.09
C GLY A 1020 12.80 -31.48 2.38
N TRP A 1021 12.41 -32.74 2.16
CA TRP A 1021 13.30 -33.89 2.38
C TRP A 1021 14.42 -34.03 1.33
N GLU A 1022 14.18 -33.63 0.09
CA GLU A 1022 15.18 -33.70 -0.99
C GLU A 1022 16.31 -32.69 -0.76
N ILE A 1023 15.98 -31.45 -0.38
CA ILE A 1023 16.97 -30.42 0.01
C ILE A 1023 17.79 -30.91 1.22
N LEU A 1024 17.14 -31.49 2.23
CA LEU A 1024 17.83 -32.07 3.39
C LEU A 1024 18.75 -33.24 3.03
N SER A 1025 18.36 -34.07 2.05
CA SER A 1025 19.20 -35.19 1.58
C SER A 1025 20.43 -34.71 0.80
N LYS A 1026 20.31 -33.59 0.07
CA LYS A 1026 21.40 -32.96 -0.68
C LYS A 1026 22.37 -32.21 0.24
N LEU A 1027 21.90 -31.73 1.40
CA LEU A 1027 22.73 -31.12 2.46
C LEU A 1027 23.81 -32.07 3.01
N GLU A 1028 23.70 -33.38 2.78
CA GLU A 1028 24.68 -34.37 3.24
C GLU A 1028 25.81 -34.63 2.23
N LYS A 1029 25.74 -34.03 1.04
CA LYS A 1029 26.72 -34.16 -0.05
C LYS A 1029 27.56 -32.87 -0.21
N SER A 1030 28.36 -32.81 -1.27
CA SER A 1030 29.11 -31.62 -1.67
C SER A 1030 28.16 -30.50 -2.15
N LEU A 1031 28.55 -29.23 -2.01
CA LEU A 1031 27.68 -28.09 -2.26
C LEU A 1031 27.30 -27.88 -3.74
N ASP A 1032 28.10 -28.37 -4.69
CA ASP A 1032 27.78 -28.35 -6.14
C ASP A 1032 26.44 -29.05 -6.46
N GLN A 1033 26.06 -30.05 -5.66
CA GLN A 1033 24.83 -30.82 -5.83
C GLN A 1033 23.56 -30.00 -5.68
N PHE A 1034 23.63 -28.79 -5.10
CA PHE A 1034 22.54 -27.82 -5.04
C PHE A 1034 22.25 -27.16 -6.38
N LEU A 1035 23.22 -27.12 -7.30
CA LEU A 1035 23.05 -26.57 -8.64
C LEU A 1035 22.08 -27.43 -9.48
N ASP A 1036 21.92 -28.71 -9.12
CA ASP A 1036 21.03 -29.66 -9.78
C ASP A 1036 19.64 -29.76 -9.15
N LEU A 1037 19.34 -28.94 -8.14
CA LEU A 1037 18.00 -28.87 -7.59
C LEU A 1037 17.01 -28.39 -8.66
N PRO A 1038 15.80 -28.97 -8.71
CA PRO A 1038 14.83 -28.60 -9.73
C PRO A 1038 14.38 -27.14 -9.55
N PRO A 1039 13.91 -26.49 -10.63
CA PRO A 1039 13.32 -25.16 -10.54
C PRO A 1039 12.23 -25.11 -9.49
N LEU A 1040 12.33 -24.16 -8.55
CA LEU A 1040 11.33 -23.97 -7.52
C LEU A 1040 10.17 -23.16 -8.02
N GLU A 1041 8.99 -23.39 -7.44
CA GLU A 1041 7.87 -22.47 -7.61
C GLU A 1041 8.26 -21.05 -7.24
N LYS A 1042 7.66 -20.06 -7.91
CA LYS A 1042 7.83 -18.66 -7.56
C LYS A 1042 7.51 -18.44 -6.07
N THR A 1043 8.36 -17.70 -5.38
CA THR A 1043 8.26 -17.40 -3.94
C THR A 1043 8.84 -16.02 -3.68
N TYR A 1044 8.42 -15.39 -2.58
CA TYR A 1044 9.02 -14.20 -2.00
C TYR A 1044 9.58 -14.57 -0.62
N VAL A 1045 10.86 -14.30 -0.38
CA VAL A 1045 11.47 -14.46 0.94
C VAL A 1045 11.45 -13.11 1.65
N ARG A 1046 10.75 -13.01 2.78
CA ARG A 1046 10.68 -11.79 3.59
C ARG A 1046 10.92 -12.16 5.04
N GLY A 1047 12.10 -11.82 5.55
CA GLY A 1047 12.55 -12.22 6.88
C GLY A 1047 12.59 -13.74 7.04
N SER A 1048 11.83 -14.27 8.01
CA SER A 1048 11.68 -15.72 8.21
C SER A 1048 10.50 -16.35 7.48
N LEU A 1049 9.76 -15.62 6.64
CA LEU A 1049 8.61 -16.15 5.91
C LEU A 1049 8.93 -16.46 4.46
N LEU A 1050 8.44 -17.62 4.00
CA LEU A 1050 8.24 -17.92 2.58
C LEU A 1050 6.82 -17.54 2.21
N ILE A 1051 6.63 -16.74 1.16
CA ILE A 1051 5.33 -16.30 0.66
C ILE A 1051 5.19 -16.72 -0.80
N ILE A 1052 4.22 -17.56 -1.12
CA ILE A 1052 4.10 -18.22 -2.43
C ILE A 1052 2.78 -17.83 -3.13
N PRO A 1053 2.80 -17.31 -4.36
CA PRO A 1053 1.61 -17.03 -5.15
C PRO A 1053 0.84 -18.31 -5.55
N LEU A 1054 -0.48 -18.14 -5.63
CA LEU A 1054 -1.45 -19.17 -6.03
C LEU A 1054 -2.12 -18.83 -7.38
N SER A 1055 -1.66 -17.79 -8.08
CA SER A 1055 -2.26 -17.25 -9.31
C SER A 1055 -2.48 -18.27 -10.44
N GLU A 1056 -1.56 -19.22 -10.58
CA GLU A 1056 -1.61 -20.27 -11.60
C GLU A 1056 -2.18 -21.59 -11.07
N LYS A 1057 -2.61 -21.63 -9.81
CA LYS A 1057 -3.01 -22.84 -9.10
C LYS A 1057 -4.51 -22.83 -8.81
N THR A 1058 -5.10 -24.02 -8.79
CA THR A 1058 -6.46 -24.21 -8.29
C THR A 1058 -6.38 -24.43 -6.78
N VAL A 1059 -7.13 -23.62 -6.02
CA VAL A 1059 -7.20 -23.74 -4.57
C VAL A 1059 -8.55 -24.36 -4.21
N ARG A 1060 -8.52 -25.47 -3.49
CA ARG A 1060 -9.70 -26.11 -2.91
C ARG A 1060 -9.68 -25.86 -1.41
N GLU A 1061 -10.66 -25.10 -0.96
CA GLU A 1061 -10.93 -24.83 0.44
C GLU A 1061 -11.92 -25.88 0.96
N ILE A 1062 -11.55 -26.55 2.04
CA ILE A 1062 -12.36 -27.58 2.69
C ILE A 1062 -12.55 -27.18 4.14
N ASN A 1063 -13.80 -27.04 4.57
CA ASN A 1063 -14.14 -26.80 5.96
C ASN A 1063 -14.94 -27.99 6.49
N TYR A 1064 -14.41 -28.64 7.52
CA TYR A 1064 -15.02 -29.78 8.18
C TYR A 1064 -15.95 -29.28 9.28
N ILE A 1065 -17.20 -29.72 9.24
CA ILE A 1065 -18.24 -29.28 10.15
C ILE A 1065 -18.73 -30.48 10.96
N ASP A 1066 -18.38 -30.49 12.24
CA ASP A 1066 -18.94 -31.40 13.22
C ASP A 1066 -20.31 -30.89 13.66
N LEU A 1067 -21.34 -31.46 13.06
CA LEU A 1067 -22.73 -31.12 13.34
C LEU A 1067 -23.11 -31.35 14.81
N SER A 1068 -22.48 -32.29 15.51
CA SER A 1068 -22.78 -32.56 16.91
C SER A 1068 -22.40 -31.38 17.82
N ARG A 1069 -21.33 -30.65 17.48
CA ARG A 1069 -20.89 -29.43 18.21
C ARG A 1069 -21.75 -28.21 17.92
N ILE A 1070 -22.55 -28.25 16.85
CA ILE A 1070 -23.37 -27.12 16.38
C ILE A 1070 -24.84 -27.32 16.74
N PHE A 1071 -25.34 -28.55 16.65
CA PHE A 1071 -26.74 -28.91 16.82
C PHE A 1071 -27.07 -29.63 18.14
N ALA A 1072 -26.13 -29.70 19.10
CA ALA A 1072 -26.42 -30.15 20.47
C ALA A 1072 -27.42 -29.23 21.23
N LEU A 1073 -27.79 -28.08 20.67
CA LEU A 1073 -28.83 -27.18 21.16
C LEU A 1073 -29.73 -26.79 19.96
N GLU A 1074 -31.04 -26.80 20.17
CA GLU A 1074 -32.09 -26.77 19.14
C GLU A 1074 -31.86 -25.82 17.93
N ASN A 1075 -32.07 -26.37 16.73
CA ASN A 1075 -31.93 -25.71 15.42
C ASN A 1075 -32.64 -24.34 15.27
N SER A 1076 -33.67 -24.07 16.08
CA SER A 1076 -34.47 -22.85 16.02
C SER A 1076 -33.69 -21.62 16.47
N ASP A 1077 -32.89 -21.71 17.54
CA ASP A 1077 -32.26 -20.56 18.16
C ASP A 1077 -31.18 -19.93 17.27
N PHE A 1078 -30.23 -20.71 16.72
CA PHE A 1078 -29.15 -20.12 15.90
C PHE A 1078 -29.65 -19.50 14.59
N LEU A 1079 -30.57 -20.17 13.89
CA LEU A 1079 -31.18 -19.65 12.68
C LEU A 1079 -31.99 -18.39 12.97
N GLN A 1080 -32.76 -18.37 14.06
CA GLN A 1080 -33.50 -17.19 14.50
C GLN A 1080 -32.55 -16.05 14.91
N GLN A 1081 -31.40 -16.38 15.49
CA GLN A 1081 -30.33 -15.43 15.80
C GLN A 1081 -29.75 -14.77 14.53
N LEU A 1082 -29.41 -15.57 13.51
CA LEU A 1082 -28.93 -15.07 12.22
C LEU A 1082 -30.01 -14.29 11.46
N TRP A 1083 -31.27 -14.73 11.49
CA TRP A 1083 -32.39 -13.99 10.89
C TRP A 1083 -32.61 -12.62 11.54
N GLY A 1084 -32.38 -12.51 12.86
CA GLY A 1084 -32.35 -11.23 13.55
C GLY A 1084 -31.30 -10.29 12.96
N LEU A 1085 -30.10 -10.79 12.69
CA LEU A 1085 -29.05 -9.97 12.06
C LEU A 1085 -29.43 -9.44 10.67
N ALA A 1086 -30.20 -10.21 9.90
CA ALA A 1086 -30.66 -9.81 8.57
C ALA A 1086 -31.78 -8.74 8.62
N LYS A 1087 -32.69 -8.84 9.59
CA LYS A 1087 -33.89 -7.98 9.69
C LYS A 1087 -33.69 -6.72 10.54
N GLU A 1088 -33.02 -6.85 11.67
CA GLU A 1088 -32.85 -5.76 12.65
C GLU A 1088 -31.87 -4.68 12.15
N ASN A 1089 -31.72 -3.58 12.88
CA ASN A 1089 -30.86 -2.45 12.47
C ASN A 1089 -29.37 -2.74 12.73
N TYR A 1090 -28.77 -3.63 11.93
CA TYR A 1090 -27.33 -3.91 11.88
C TYR A 1090 -26.65 -3.31 10.65
N PRO A 1091 -25.31 -3.13 10.66
CA PRO A 1091 -24.53 -2.68 9.52
C PRO A 1091 -24.83 -3.43 8.21
N LYS A 1092 -24.86 -2.71 7.08
CA LYS A 1092 -25.15 -3.27 5.75
C LYS A 1092 -24.23 -4.43 5.38
N GLN A 1093 -22.97 -4.38 5.79
CA GLN A 1093 -22.00 -5.44 5.57
C GLN A 1093 -22.38 -6.74 6.31
N ILE A 1094 -22.83 -6.66 7.57
CA ILE A 1094 -23.35 -7.82 8.31
C ILE A 1094 -24.58 -8.36 7.60
N LYS A 1095 -25.57 -7.52 7.28
CA LYS A 1095 -26.80 -7.95 6.58
C LYS A 1095 -26.49 -8.69 5.27
N THR A 1096 -25.52 -8.17 4.50
CA THR A 1096 -25.09 -8.76 3.22
C THR A 1096 -24.38 -10.10 3.42
N LEU A 1097 -23.48 -10.20 4.41
CA LEU A 1097 -22.70 -11.41 4.65
C LEU A 1097 -23.52 -12.51 5.38
N VAL A 1098 -24.49 -12.13 6.23
CA VAL A 1098 -25.36 -13.06 6.97
C VAL A 1098 -26.21 -13.91 6.04
N ALA A 1099 -26.62 -13.39 4.89
CA ALA A 1099 -27.27 -14.16 3.82
C ALA A 1099 -26.51 -15.45 3.51
N SER A 1100 -25.18 -15.35 3.42
CA SER A 1100 -24.30 -16.48 3.16
C SER A 1100 -24.28 -17.48 4.31
N ALA A 1101 -24.32 -17.00 5.55
CA ALA A 1101 -24.36 -17.87 6.72
C ALA A 1101 -25.71 -18.59 6.87
N LEU A 1102 -26.82 -17.86 6.65
CA LEU A 1102 -28.16 -18.44 6.65
C LEU A 1102 -28.27 -19.58 5.64
N GLU A 1103 -27.85 -19.35 4.40
CA GLU A 1103 -27.89 -20.37 3.35
C GLU A 1103 -27.06 -21.62 3.72
N LEU A 1104 -25.88 -21.41 4.33
CA LEU A 1104 -25.05 -22.53 4.80
C LEU A 1104 -25.78 -23.31 5.90
N VAL A 1105 -26.28 -22.65 6.95
CA VAL A 1105 -26.92 -23.32 8.09
C VAL A 1105 -28.20 -24.03 7.65
N TYR A 1106 -28.98 -23.43 6.74
CA TYR A 1106 -30.13 -24.10 6.12
C TYR A 1106 -29.71 -25.37 5.38
N SER A 1107 -28.67 -25.29 4.54
CA SER A 1107 -28.16 -26.45 3.81
C SER A 1107 -27.64 -27.53 4.76
N LEU A 1108 -26.92 -27.16 5.82
CA LEU A 1108 -26.42 -28.12 6.82
C LEU A 1108 -27.58 -28.83 7.55
N GLY A 1109 -28.66 -28.11 7.87
CA GLY A 1109 -29.80 -28.62 8.63
C GLY A 1109 -30.64 -29.69 7.92
N GLU A 1110 -30.49 -29.89 6.60
CA GLU A 1110 -31.15 -30.95 5.85
C GLU A 1110 -30.66 -32.36 6.24
N VAL A 1111 -29.44 -32.49 6.78
CA VAL A 1111 -28.85 -33.78 7.21
C VAL A 1111 -28.31 -33.62 8.63
N LYS A 1112 -28.90 -34.30 9.62
CA LYS A 1112 -28.67 -34.04 11.05
C LYS A 1112 -27.66 -34.96 11.75
N GLU A 1113 -27.32 -36.11 11.15
CA GLU A 1113 -26.65 -37.21 11.88
C GLU A 1113 -25.17 -37.43 11.50
N ARG A 1114 -24.62 -36.68 10.54
CA ARG A 1114 -23.25 -36.90 10.03
C ARG A 1114 -22.45 -35.61 9.93
N SER A 1115 -21.14 -35.70 10.17
CA SER A 1115 -20.23 -34.59 9.88
C SER A 1115 -20.25 -34.26 8.38
N GLN A 1116 -20.22 -32.98 8.03
CA GLN A 1116 -20.28 -32.52 6.64
C GLN A 1116 -19.01 -31.75 6.26
N GLN A 1117 -18.67 -31.77 4.97
CA GLN A 1117 -17.59 -30.98 4.37
C GLN A 1117 -18.19 -29.91 3.47
N VAL A 1118 -17.81 -28.66 3.71
CA VAL A 1118 -18.11 -27.56 2.80
C VAL A 1118 -16.89 -27.31 1.93
N ILE A 1119 -17.09 -27.38 0.62
CA ILE A 1119 -16.03 -27.33 -0.36
C ILE A 1119 -16.25 -26.17 -1.32
N GLN A 1120 -15.19 -25.38 -1.53
CA GLN A 1120 -15.13 -24.40 -2.61
C GLN A 1120 -13.84 -24.58 -3.39
N THR A 1121 -13.96 -24.62 -4.71
CA THR A 1121 -12.81 -24.62 -5.61
C THR A 1121 -12.72 -23.28 -6.33
N SER A 1122 -11.59 -22.59 -6.20
CA SER A 1122 -11.38 -21.28 -6.80
C SER A 1122 -10.01 -21.16 -7.48
N LYS A 1123 -9.90 -20.18 -8.39
CA LYS A 1123 -8.64 -19.74 -8.98
C LYS A 1123 -8.60 -18.23 -8.84
N SER A 1124 -7.55 -17.71 -8.18
CA SER A 1124 -7.41 -16.26 -8.00
C SER A 1124 -5.94 -15.84 -8.10
N CYS A 1125 -5.72 -14.68 -8.74
CA CYS A 1125 -4.41 -14.13 -9.04
C CYS A 1125 -3.77 -13.36 -7.88
N ASP A 1126 -4.55 -12.97 -6.88
CA ASP A 1126 -4.16 -12.16 -5.73
C ASP A 1126 -4.00 -13.00 -4.44
N ARG A 1127 -4.01 -14.33 -4.55
CA ARG A 1127 -3.89 -15.25 -3.41
C ARG A 1127 -2.49 -15.78 -3.21
N TYR A 1128 -2.11 -15.88 -1.94
CA TYR A 1128 -0.82 -16.35 -1.49
C TYR A 1128 -0.97 -17.30 -0.32
N TYR A 1129 0.01 -18.17 -0.10
CA TYR A 1129 0.19 -18.85 1.17
C TYR A 1129 1.57 -18.55 1.75
N ALA A 1130 1.69 -18.57 3.08
CA ALA A 1130 2.94 -18.33 3.78
C ALA A 1130 3.14 -19.27 4.97
N PHE A 1131 4.41 -19.60 5.23
CA PHE A 1131 4.85 -20.40 6.37
C PHE A 1131 6.30 -20.05 6.76
N PRO A 1132 6.75 -20.35 8.00
CA PRO A 1132 8.12 -20.11 8.43
C PRO A 1132 9.15 -20.95 7.65
N ILE A 1133 10.26 -20.35 7.24
CA ILE A 1133 11.35 -21.08 6.56
C ILE A 1133 11.98 -22.14 7.46
N GLN A 1134 11.90 -21.99 8.79
CA GLN A 1134 12.40 -22.99 9.75
C GLN A 1134 11.64 -24.31 9.68
N THR A 1135 10.40 -24.32 9.15
CA THR A 1135 9.54 -25.50 9.07
C THR A 1135 10.18 -26.66 8.31
N PHE A 1136 11.10 -26.42 7.36
CA PHE A 1136 11.79 -27.52 6.67
C PHE A 1136 12.67 -28.36 7.60
N LEU A 1137 13.25 -27.75 8.63
CA LEU A 1137 14.16 -28.43 9.56
C LEU A 1137 13.47 -28.97 10.81
N THR A 1138 12.30 -28.40 11.15
CA THR A 1138 11.56 -28.67 12.39
C THR A 1138 10.21 -29.35 12.14
N PHE A 1139 10.00 -29.94 10.96
CA PHE A 1139 8.71 -30.54 10.59
C PHE A 1139 8.26 -31.63 11.59
N PRO A 1140 9.10 -32.60 11.99
CA PRO A 1140 8.69 -33.62 12.96
C PRO A 1140 8.29 -33.03 14.32
N GLU A 1141 9.05 -32.05 14.80
CA GLU A 1141 8.79 -31.40 16.09
C GLU A 1141 7.50 -30.54 16.04
N LEU A 1142 7.21 -29.91 14.90
CA LEU A 1142 5.96 -29.18 14.68
C LEU A 1142 4.76 -30.13 14.64
N GLU A 1143 4.89 -31.28 13.97
CA GLU A 1143 3.84 -32.29 13.90
C GLU A 1143 3.49 -32.83 15.30
N GLU A 1144 4.49 -33.17 16.11
CA GLU A 1144 4.30 -33.57 17.51
C GLU A 1144 3.61 -32.48 18.34
N TYR A 1145 4.06 -31.23 18.20
CA TYR A 1145 3.47 -30.09 18.92
C TYR A 1145 1.98 -29.92 18.59
N PHE A 1146 1.59 -30.00 17.32
CA PHE A 1146 0.18 -29.84 16.93
C PHE A 1146 -0.70 -31.02 17.34
N LEU A 1147 -0.15 -32.24 17.42
CA LEU A 1147 -0.86 -33.40 17.96
C LEU A 1147 -1.12 -33.29 19.47
N SER A 1148 -0.26 -32.59 20.21
CA SER A 1148 -0.35 -32.47 21.68
C SER A 1148 -1.50 -31.61 22.21
N ASN A 1149 -2.17 -30.80 21.36
CA ASN A 1149 -3.23 -29.84 21.72
C ASN A 1149 -2.89 -28.79 22.83
N LEU A 1150 -1.63 -28.69 23.28
CA LEU A 1150 -1.17 -27.76 24.33
C LEU A 1150 -0.76 -26.39 23.77
N GLN A 1151 -1.65 -25.73 23.02
CA GLN A 1151 -1.33 -24.44 22.40
C GLN A 1151 -1.43 -23.28 23.40
N LEU A 1152 -0.28 -22.79 23.88
CA LEU A 1152 -0.23 -21.57 24.71
C LEU A 1152 -0.29 -20.29 23.85
N PRO A 1153 -1.09 -19.28 24.25
CA PRO A 1153 -1.15 -18.00 23.55
C PRO A 1153 0.17 -17.21 23.71
N PRO A 1154 0.56 -16.41 22.69
CA PRO A 1154 -0.04 -16.35 21.35
C PRO A 1154 0.27 -17.60 20.52
N SER A 1155 -0.69 -18.04 19.71
CA SER A 1155 -0.57 -19.20 18.81
C SER A 1155 0.36 -18.90 17.61
N PHE A 1156 0.77 -19.93 16.86
CA PHE A 1156 1.47 -19.72 15.58
C PHE A 1156 0.61 -18.90 14.60
N GLN A 1157 -0.71 -19.13 14.58
CA GLN A 1157 -1.61 -18.39 13.71
C GLN A 1157 -1.61 -16.90 14.06
N ASP A 1158 -1.61 -16.54 15.35
CA ASP A 1158 -1.57 -15.14 15.78
C ASP A 1158 -0.28 -14.44 15.33
N ILE A 1159 0.86 -15.14 15.47
CA ILE A 1159 2.18 -14.61 15.08
C ILE A 1159 2.26 -14.45 13.56
N LEU A 1160 1.88 -15.48 12.79
CA LEU A 1160 1.91 -15.45 11.32
C LEU A 1160 0.96 -14.41 10.75
N ARG A 1161 -0.26 -14.30 11.28
CA ARG A 1161 -1.24 -13.28 10.89
C ARG A 1161 -0.65 -11.88 11.05
N ARG A 1162 0.00 -11.61 12.19
CA ARG A 1162 0.62 -10.30 12.48
C ARG A 1162 1.83 -10.02 11.57
N LEU A 1163 2.66 -11.02 11.31
CA LEU A 1163 3.83 -10.89 10.42
C LEU A 1163 3.40 -10.62 8.98
N VAL A 1164 2.48 -11.43 8.43
CA VAL A 1164 2.00 -11.27 7.05
C VAL A 1164 1.26 -9.94 6.90
N TYR A 1165 0.49 -9.51 7.89
CA TYR A 1165 -0.13 -8.18 7.88
C TYR A 1165 0.93 -7.06 7.82
N ALA A 1166 1.99 -7.16 8.64
CA ALA A 1166 3.08 -6.18 8.67
C ALA A 1166 3.96 -6.18 7.40
N LEU A 1167 4.05 -7.32 6.69
CA LEU A 1167 4.92 -7.48 5.52
C LEU A 1167 4.20 -7.30 4.17
N ALA A 1168 2.90 -7.57 4.11
CA ALA A 1168 2.17 -7.73 2.85
C ALA A 1168 0.80 -7.03 2.81
N SER A 1169 0.35 -6.36 3.88
CA SER A 1169 -0.98 -5.75 3.99
C SER A 1169 -2.11 -6.73 3.59
N ALA A 1170 -2.09 -7.92 4.19
CA ALA A 1170 -2.95 -9.03 3.81
C ALA A 1170 -4.38 -8.95 4.35
N ASP A 1171 -5.32 -9.43 3.54
CA ASP A 1171 -6.74 -9.60 3.84
C ASP A 1171 -7.18 -11.07 3.72
N ASN A 1172 -8.39 -11.41 4.18
CA ASN A 1172 -8.99 -12.76 4.08
C ASN A 1172 -8.05 -13.89 4.53
N ILE A 1173 -7.43 -13.72 5.72
CA ILE A 1173 -6.43 -14.65 6.24
C ILE A 1173 -7.12 -15.91 6.78
N LEU A 1174 -6.78 -17.06 6.20
CA LEU A 1174 -7.18 -18.41 6.58
C LEU A 1174 -5.96 -19.22 7.06
N PRO A 1175 -6.09 -20.22 7.95
CA PRO A 1175 -7.31 -20.58 8.66
C PRO A 1175 -7.71 -19.53 9.72
N ALA A 1176 -8.98 -19.60 10.14
CA ALA A 1176 -9.54 -18.67 11.13
C ALA A 1176 -8.93 -18.84 12.53
N ASP A 1177 -8.48 -20.06 12.86
CA ASP A 1177 -7.88 -20.43 14.15
C ASP A 1177 -6.50 -21.08 14.00
N GLY A 1178 -5.90 -21.47 15.14
CA GLY A 1178 -4.58 -22.10 15.21
C GLY A 1178 -4.58 -23.62 15.14
N ASN A 1179 -5.69 -24.27 14.77
CA ASN A 1179 -5.84 -25.73 14.82
C ASN A 1179 -5.23 -26.41 13.59
N TYR A 1180 -3.91 -26.28 13.46
CA TYR A 1180 -3.14 -26.95 12.40
C TYR A 1180 -3.03 -28.45 12.67
N LYS A 1181 -2.98 -29.25 11.59
CA LYS A 1181 -2.75 -30.70 11.69
C LYS A 1181 -1.28 -31.07 11.84
N ASN A 1182 -0.39 -30.39 11.10
CA ASN A 1182 1.02 -30.80 10.97
C ASN A 1182 2.00 -29.62 10.86
N LEU A 1183 1.63 -28.53 10.17
CA LEU A 1183 2.51 -27.38 10.00
C LEU A 1183 1.74 -26.05 10.12
N PRO A 1184 2.38 -24.97 10.60
CA PRO A 1184 1.74 -23.66 10.69
C PRO A 1184 1.80 -22.95 9.34
N TYR A 1185 0.65 -22.52 8.83
CA TYR A 1185 0.55 -21.76 7.59
C TYR A 1185 -0.56 -20.71 7.63
N VAL A 1186 -0.52 -19.76 6.71
CA VAL A 1186 -1.66 -18.89 6.41
C VAL A 1186 -1.86 -18.79 4.89
N VAL A 1187 -3.11 -18.69 4.46
CA VAL A 1187 -3.52 -18.35 3.09
C VAL A 1187 -4.25 -17.03 3.15
N PHE A 1188 -3.91 -16.12 2.25
CA PHE A 1188 -4.40 -14.75 2.32
C PHE A 1188 -4.45 -14.11 0.94
N ASN A 1189 -5.20 -13.03 0.85
CA ASN A 1189 -5.26 -12.17 -0.32
C ASN A 1189 -4.36 -10.95 -0.10
N THR A 1190 -3.62 -10.56 -1.14
CA THR A 1190 -2.91 -9.29 -1.17
C THR A 1190 -2.68 -8.89 -2.60
N ASN A 1191 -2.85 -7.60 -2.89
CA ASN A 1191 -2.47 -7.05 -4.19
C ASN A 1191 -1.05 -6.49 -4.18
N SER A 1192 -0.38 -6.49 -3.02
CA SER A 1192 0.85 -5.75 -2.77
C SER A 1192 2.11 -6.57 -3.01
N MET A 1193 2.07 -7.91 -2.86
CA MET A 1193 3.30 -8.73 -2.84
C MET A 1193 4.10 -8.70 -4.14
N ASP A 1194 3.44 -8.93 -5.28
CA ASP A 1194 4.09 -8.80 -6.59
C ASP A 1194 4.60 -7.38 -6.84
N LYS A 1195 3.94 -6.35 -6.28
CA LYS A 1195 4.41 -4.95 -6.34
C LYS A 1195 5.67 -4.75 -5.52
N LEU A 1196 5.66 -5.18 -4.26
CA LEU A 1196 6.76 -5.01 -3.32
C LEU A 1196 8.02 -5.69 -3.84
N GLY A 1197 7.91 -6.86 -4.48
CA GLY A 1197 9.04 -7.53 -5.11
C GLY A 1197 9.63 -6.76 -6.30
N LYS A 1198 8.80 -6.30 -7.23
CA LYS A 1198 9.26 -5.54 -8.41
C LYS A 1198 9.75 -4.14 -8.06
N ASN A 1199 9.11 -3.48 -7.10
CA ASN A 1199 9.45 -2.12 -6.68
C ASN A 1199 10.85 -2.04 -6.09
N LEU A 1200 11.35 -3.08 -5.39
CA LEU A 1200 12.73 -3.10 -4.86
C LEU A 1200 13.81 -2.76 -5.91
N PHE A 1201 13.52 -2.99 -7.18
CA PHE A 1201 14.44 -2.76 -8.30
C PHE A 1201 14.01 -1.58 -9.19
N ASN A 1202 12.98 -0.82 -8.79
CA ASN A 1202 12.44 0.29 -9.55
C ASN A 1202 13.41 1.47 -9.55
N GLU A 1203 13.71 1.96 -10.74
CA GLU A 1203 14.74 2.96 -11.03
C GLU A 1203 14.27 4.40 -10.79
N ASN A 1204 12.96 4.61 -10.64
CA ASN A 1204 12.40 5.91 -10.23
C ASN A 1204 12.46 6.12 -8.70
N GLN A 1205 12.84 5.09 -7.96
CA GLN A 1205 12.96 5.11 -6.50
C GLN A 1205 14.44 5.09 -6.12
N LEU A 1206 14.91 6.20 -5.55
CA LEU A 1206 16.31 6.36 -5.19
C LEU A 1206 16.69 5.48 -4.00
N PHE A 1207 15.87 5.46 -2.94
CA PHE A 1207 16.13 4.68 -1.72
C PHE A 1207 15.02 3.66 -1.49
N HIS A 1208 15.44 2.41 -1.32
CA HIS A 1208 14.62 1.30 -0.86
C HIS A 1208 15.06 0.97 0.56
N SER A 1209 14.79 1.84 1.54
CA SER A 1209 15.24 1.62 2.92
C SER A 1209 14.10 1.79 3.92
N LYS A 1210 14.10 0.93 4.93
CA LYS A 1210 13.21 1.04 6.08
C LYS A 1210 13.64 2.12 7.10
N GLU A 1211 14.82 2.73 6.91
CA GLU A 1211 15.42 3.65 7.88
C GLU A 1211 15.91 4.96 7.27
N MET A 1212 16.37 4.96 6.01
CA MET A 1212 16.73 6.19 5.31
C MET A 1212 15.48 6.95 4.87
N ASN A 1213 15.07 7.91 5.70
CA ASN A 1213 13.99 8.82 5.36
C ASN A 1213 14.52 9.98 4.51
N ILE A 1214 14.02 10.13 3.27
CA ILE A 1214 14.35 11.26 2.37
C ILE A 1214 14.07 12.60 3.04
N LEU A 1215 13.08 12.69 3.93
CA LEU A 1215 12.83 13.93 4.68
C LEU A 1215 13.97 14.28 5.62
N ASN A 1216 14.58 13.30 6.31
CA ASN A 1216 15.75 13.58 7.13
C ASN A 1216 16.96 13.98 6.28
N LEU A 1217 17.08 13.46 5.05
CA LEU A 1217 18.05 13.94 4.07
C LEU A 1217 17.78 15.40 3.66
N ILE A 1218 16.51 15.80 3.51
CA ILE A 1218 16.13 17.19 3.24
C ILE A 1218 16.39 18.09 4.46
N LEU A 1219 16.16 17.62 5.67
CA LEU A 1219 16.33 18.40 6.89
C LEU A 1219 17.76 18.48 7.39
N SER A 1220 18.64 17.56 6.99
CA SER A 1220 20.07 17.57 7.36
C SER A 1220 20.92 18.54 6.54
N GLN A 1221 20.31 19.39 5.71
CA GLN A 1221 21.00 20.38 4.88
C GLN A 1221 21.47 21.58 5.72
N SER A 1222 22.77 21.86 5.78
CA SER A 1222 23.26 23.15 6.29
C SER A 1222 23.09 24.24 5.22
N ASP A 1223 22.90 25.49 5.66
CA ASP A 1223 22.92 26.68 4.78
C ASP A 1223 24.28 26.88 4.10
#